data_AF-A0A8H3SVY9-F1
#
_entry.id   AF-A0A8H3SVY9-F1
#
_cell.length_a   1.000
_cell.length_b   1.000
_cell.length_c   1.000
_cell.angle_alpha   90.00
_cell.angle_beta   90.00
_cell.angle_gamma   90.00
#
_symmetry.space_group_name_H-M   'P 1'
#
loop_
_entity.id
_entity.type
_entity.pdbx_description
1 polymer ?
#
loop_
_entity_poly.entity_id
_entity_poly.type
_entity_poly.pdbx_seq_one_letter_code
_entity_poly.pdbx_strand_id
1 'polypeptide(L)'
;MEHTVLVESDSSSDTDDQTKVWESDPRSVTAHLAHDSAHAALPAECGIGHRVQASRSVLALVLDNECVFAGLQGGDIVAWSLETYDLVLSVHAHQESVLDLFLSEDGELLFSSGGDSIVNVWSTRTFDRLYSIHSHHDVGDIFAVAYSSTLKTIYCGGQNTSIQWCDISQTDAASTQRSAAQLSRRTHRFFDSKGPDGSRAPRSDPGADGVHPGGQVLTFKRDHHRLFSHHGYIYTMLLVRGLIEQAPTEEVLLTGAGDGVVKLWRLDQAKDNAVPSQIAKLQNGDPVLSIAVEGSFLYCGLAGGALNIWNLDSYQLVKRISMHTGDLWAVDIIHGVAVCGDSNGVIKKFNSRFEEIGSWVAHGGTMLASSAGRFKDRYIYASGGNDNTVGIWDLTDVSRAQPEQPRINNDEMVNCLAKFVAYKTVSSSPKFAGECNQGAAFLRRHCIYLGAKTNLLTTGADTNPIVHARFNATAPNKVDKTILFYGHYDVVGADANRDKWNTDPYQLTSIDGFLYGRGVTDNKGPILAALYAAADLARRKELRCNVVFLIEGEEESGSQNFHETVRTHKSQIGPVDWILLANSYWLDDHNPCLTYGLRGVVHANLIVTSDHPDLHSGIDGSALLDEPLKDLTMLLGTLVGRKGRINLPGFQEPVLPLTDAEKQRYAAISDVLLPHHPEIADSDALIKSLMHRWREPSLTIHAVEVPGSSKSATTTISRKAKASLSIRLVPNQEADEVATNLTLFVQEQFDRLESQNDLTVEITGKSDPWLGDPDNEIFETLAEAITAAWSPTNKPQRYAYPPIQREASESTTPKPSKERPSLQRKDSGDSLASHIDRIIMSTTTSSAEKTARQRSSLSTTVPTSSTLASKSGASVTDEPAGTSTPEATGEKTSSSAAGGRSGSSVRPIYIREGGSIPTIRFLEKEFSAPAANLPCGQASDNAHLYNERLRVENLYKSREIFGYVFSKLPERL
;
A
#
# COMPACT_ATOMS: atom_id res chain seq x y z
N MET A 1 -32.74 -47.29 20.47
CA MET A 1 -31.64 -46.42 20.89
C MET A 1 -31.54 -45.27 19.89
N GLU A 2 -32.49 -44.35 19.76
CA GLU A 2 -33.31 -43.67 20.80
C GLU A 2 -32.44 -42.93 21.81
N HIS A 3 -32.53 -41.59 21.80
CA HIS A 3 -33.30 -40.89 22.82
C HIS A 3 -33.94 -39.62 22.22
N THR A 4 -35.04 -39.14 22.82
CA THR A 4 -35.87 -38.06 22.27
C THR A 4 -36.40 -37.16 23.40
N VAL A 5 -36.12 -35.86 23.32
CA VAL A 5 -36.58 -34.72 24.17
C VAL A 5 -36.39 -33.46 23.29
N LEU A 6 -37.36 -32.65 22.85
CA LEU A 6 -38.83 -32.56 23.04
C LEU A 6 -39.32 -31.97 24.38
N VAL A 7 -40.26 -31.01 24.30
CA VAL A 7 -40.99 -30.32 25.40
C VAL A 7 -40.13 -29.26 26.16
N GLU A 8 -40.61 -28.06 26.53
CA GLU A 8 -41.95 -27.43 26.47
C GLU A 8 -41.90 -25.99 25.89
N SER A 9 -43.06 -25.41 25.62
CA SER A 9 -43.28 -23.97 25.40
C SER A 9 -43.86 -23.32 26.65
N ASP A 10 -43.59 -22.04 26.90
CA ASP A 10 -44.46 -21.24 27.78
C ASP A 10 -44.61 -19.80 27.28
N SER A 11 -45.75 -19.18 27.59
CA SER A 11 -46.10 -17.86 27.08
C SER A 11 -46.84 -17.01 28.12
N SER A 12 -46.33 -15.79 28.35
CA SER A 12 -47.01 -14.78 29.14
C SER A 12 -46.83 -13.41 28.50
N SER A 13 -47.94 -12.77 28.15
CA SER A 13 -47.99 -11.34 27.90
C SER A 13 -47.64 -10.56 29.17
N ASP A 14 -47.15 -9.33 29.00
CA ASP A 14 -47.92 -8.20 29.54
C ASP A 14 -47.76 -6.97 28.65
N THR A 15 -48.88 -6.29 28.44
CA THR A 15 -48.97 -4.96 27.84
C THR A 15 -49.07 -3.93 28.95
N ASP A 16 -48.43 -2.78 28.79
CA ASP A 16 -49.00 -1.56 29.40
C ASP A 16 -48.85 -0.35 28.46
N ASP A 17 -49.82 0.56 28.56
CA ASP A 17 -50.05 1.68 27.65
C ASP A 17 -49.67 3.00 28.34
N GLN A 18 -49.02 3.91 27.62
CA GLN A 18 -49.12 5.32 27.95
C GLN A 18 -48.99 6.26 26.75
N THR A 19 -49.96 6.14 25.85
CA THR A 19 -50.36 7.23 24.96
C THR A 19 -50.54 8.56 25.70
N LYS A 20 -49.88 9.61 25.20
CA LYS A 20 -50.20 11.01 25.57
C LYS A 20 -50.15 11.92 24.36
N VAL A 21 -51.33 12.19 23.83
CA VAL A 21 -51.57 13.18 22.78
C VAL A 21 -51.57 14.59 23.40
N TRP A 22 -50.91 15.53 22.72
CA TRP A 22 -51.28 16.96 22.79
C TRP A 22 -51.26 17.54 21.38
N GLU A 23 -52.45 17.80 20.86
CA GLU A 23 -52.66 18.62 19.66
C GLU A 23 -52.66 20.11 20.04
N SER A 24 -52.11 20.96 19.19
CA SER A 24 -52.44 22.40 19.18
C SER A 24 -52.26 22.98 17.77
N ASP A 25 -53.29 23.71 17.33
CA ASP A 25 -53.54 24.13 15.94
C ASP A 25 -52.56 25.19 15.40
N PRO A 26 -52.34 25.32 14.07
CA PRO A 26 -51.36 26.25 13.51
C PRO A 26 -51.96 27.58 13.05
N ARG A 27 -51.32 28.73 13.37
CA ARG A 27 -51.12 29.92 12.49
C ARG A 27 -50.51 31.13 13.22
N SER A 28 -49.64 31.86 12.49
CA SER A 28 -49.04 33.16 12.85
C SER A 28 -48.09 33.14 14.06
N VAL A 29 -47.15 34.08 14.24
CA VAL A 29 -46.95 35.40 13.58
C VAL A 29 -45.55 35.51 12.96
N THR A 30 -45.41 36.37 11.95
CA THR A 30 -44.16 36.67 11.24
C THR A 30 -43.20 37.59 12.01
N ALA A 31 -41.93 37.57 11.58
CA ALA A 31 -40.84 38.50 11.88
C ALA A 31 -40.23 38.47 13.30
N HIS A 32 -38.94 38.10 13.35
CA HIS A 32 -37.92 39.12 13.63
C HIS A 32 -36.60 38.77 12.90
N LEU A 33 -36.06 39.76 12.18
CA LEU A 33 -34.71 39.74 11.60
C LEU A 33 -33.77 40.52 12.55
N ALA A 34 -32.64 39.94 12.94
CA ALA A 34 -31.35 40.62 13.12
C ALA A 34 -30.23 39.63 13.47
N HIS A 35 -29.07 39.86 12.84
CA HIS A 35 -27.72 39.39 13.16
C HIS A 35 -27.50 38.55 14.44
N ASP A 36 -26.86 37.40 14.26
CA ASP A 36 -25.44 37.32 14.65
C ASP A 36 -24.65 36.53 13.60
N SER A 37 -23.45 36.99 13.21
CA SER A 37 -22.77 36.52 11.99
C SER A 37 -21.31 36.14 12.22
N ALA A 38 -21.07 34.86 12.52
CA ALA A 38 -19.76 34.23 12.42
C ALA A 38 -19.55 33.65 11.01
N HIS A 39 -18.39 33.90 10.40
CA HIS A 39 -18.12 33.51 9.00
C HIS A 39 -17.93 31.99 8.84
N ALA A 40 -19.02 31.28 8.53
CA ALA A 40 -18.92 30.07 7.71
C ALA A 40 -18.58 30.46 6.26
N ALA A 41 -17.79 29.64 5.56
CA ALA A 41 -17.52 29.84 4.14
C ALA A 41 -18.81 29.59 3.32
N LEU A 42 -19.03 30.41 2.30
CA LEU A 42 -20.14 30.20 1.36
C LEU A 42 -19.90 28.90 0.56
N PRO A 43 -20.95 28.11 0.24
CA PRO A 43 -20.80 26.97 -0.65
C PRO A 43 -20.30 27.43 -2.03
N ALA A 44 -19.43 26.64 -2.65
CA ALA A 44 -19.09 26.84 -4.05
C ALA A 44 -20.30 26.48 -4.92
N GLU A 45 -20.98 27.48 -5.46
CA GLU A 45 -22.12 27.28 -6.37
C GLU A 45 -21.66 26.44 -7.58
N CYS A 46 -22.41 25.39 -7.88
CA CYS A 46 -22.15 24.56 -9.06
C CYS A 46 -22.48 25.36 -10.33
N GLY A 47 -21.68 25.21 -11.38
CA GLY A 47 -21.91 25.84 -12.68
C GLY A 47 -23.34 25.56 -13.20
N ILE A 48 -23.89 26.54 -13.91
CA ILE A 48 -25.32 26.63 -14.28
C ILE A 48 -25.81 25.31 -14.90
N GLY A 49 -26.62 24.58 -14.13
CA GLY A 49 -27.35 23.41 -14.62
C GLY A 49 -28.60 23.82 -15.39
N HIS A 50 -28.86 23.14 -16.51
CA HIS A 50 -30.13 23.24 -17.20
C HIS A 50 -31.17 22.36 -16.50
N ARG A 51 -32.47 22.68 -16.63
CA ARG A 51 -33.57 21.85 -16.13
C ARG A 51 -34.60 21.66 -17.23
N VAL A 52 -35.02 20.42 -17.45
CA VAL A 52 -36.10 20.06 -18.37
C VAL A 52 -37.27 19.46 -17.58
N GLN A 53 -38.49 19.65 -18.11
CA GLN A 53 -39.73 19.24 -17.45
C GLN A 53 -40.26 17.96 -18.10
N ALA A 54 -40.36 16.89 -17.31
CA ALA A 54 -41.06 15.67 -17.68
C ALA A 54 -42.58 15.81 -17.48
N SER A 55 -43.36 14.91 -18.09
CA SER A 55 -44.82 14.85 -17.90
C SER A 55 -45.22 14.32 -16.52
N ARG A 56 -44.35 13.53 -15.88
CA ARG A 56 -44.56 12.76 -14.63
C ARG A 56 -43.23 12.52 -13.92
N SER A 57 -43.28 11.87 -12.74
CA SER A 57 -42.10 11.58 -11.91
C SER A 57 -41.04 10.82 -12.70
N VAL A 58 -39.78 11.25 -12.58
CA VAL A 58 -38.63 10.58 -13.18
C VAL A 58 -38.14 9.51 -12.19
N LEU A 59 -38.10 8.27 -12.65
CA LEU A 59 -37.79 7.09 -11.82
C LEU A 59 -36.47 6.41 -12.21
N ALA A 60 -36.06 6.55 -13.46
CA ALA A 60 -34.78 6.03 -13.98
C ALA A 60 -34.14 7.06 -14.92
N LEU A 61 -32.81 7.07 -15.01
CA LEU A 61 -32.03 7.95 -15.89
C LEU A 61 -30.84 7.20 -16.49
N VAL A 62 -30.54 7.46 -17.76
CA VAL A 62 -29.25 7.09 -18.35
C VAL A 62 -28.82 8.12 -19.41
N LEU A 63 -27.51 8.38 -19.48
CA LEU A 63 -26.89 9.30 -20.43
C LEU A 63 -26.21 8.52 -21.57
N ASP A 64 -26.36 8.98 -22.80
CA ASP A 64 -25.48 8.61 -23.91
C ASP A 64 -24.56 9.78 -24.31
N ASN A 65 -23.96 9.73 -25.51
CA ASN A 65 -23.03 10.75 -26.00
C ASN A 65 -23.71 12.05 -26.50
N GLU A 66 -25.04 12.07 -26.67
CA GLU A 66 -25.82 13.14 -27.31
C GLU A 66 -27.10 13.52 -26.56
N CYS A 67 -27.67 12.62 -25.75
CA CYS A 67 -28.98 12.73 -25.10
C CYS A 67 -28.98 12.24 -23.63
N VAL A 68 -30.00 12.67 -22.88
CA VAL A 68 -30.39 12.10 -21.58
C VAL A 68 -31.74 11.40 -21.72
N PHE A 69 -31.81 10.12 -21.37
CA PHE A 69 -33.05 9.34 -21.30
C PHE A 69 -33.60 9.33 -19.88
N ALA A 70 -34.92 9.48 -19.76
CA ALA A 70 -35.64 9.33 -18.49
C ALA A 70 -36.77 8.32 -18.61
N GLY A 71 -36.82 7.38 -17.68
CA GLY A 71 -37.93 6.46 -17.47
C GLY A 71 -38.95 7.12 -16.53
N LEU A 72 -40.21 7.21 -16.98
CA LEU A 72 -41.26 7.93 -16.26
C LEU A 72 -42.26 7.00 -15.56
N GLN A 73 -42.85 7.54 -14.50
CA GLN A 73 -43.98 6.92 -13.80
C GLN A 73 -45.16 6.68 -14.76
N GLY A 74 -45.59 5.43 -14.88
CA GLY A 74 -46.61 4.99 -15.82
C GLY A 74 -46.19 4.87 -17.30
N GLY A 75 -44.90 4.63 -17.57
CA GLY A 75 -44.49 3.78 -18.69
C GLY A 75 -43.85 4.44 -19.91
N ASP A 76 -43.77 5.77 -19.93
CA ASP A 76 -43.12 6.50 -21.01
C ASP A 76 -41.59 6.55 -20.80
N ILE A 77 -40.83 6.42 -21.89
CA ILE A 77 -39.42 6.84 -21.97
C ILE A 77 -39.38 8.13 -22.79
N VAL A 78 -38.71 9.14 -22.26
CA VAL A 78 -38.49 10.43 -22.92
C VAL A 78 -37.00 10.71 -23.02
N ALA A 79 -36.58 11.44 -24.05
CA ALA A 79 -35.17 11.84 -24.21
C ALA A 79 -35.03 13.31 -24.60
N TRP A 80 -34.06 14.00 -24.00
CA TRP A 80 -33.69 15.38 -24.34
C TRP A 80 -32.26 15.47 -24.86
N SER A 81 -32.01 16.35 -25.82
CA SER A 81 -30.66 16.60 -26.34
C SER A 81 -29.77 17.28 -25.30
N LEU A 82 -28.53 16.85 -25.17
CA LEU A 82 -27.49 17.52 -24.35
C LEU A 82 -26.84 18.72 -25.09
N GLU A 83 -27.20 18.96 -26.35
CA GLU A 83 -26.83 20.15 -27.14
C GLU A 83 -27.85 21.28 -26.98
N THR A 84 -29.15 20.99 -27.14
CA THR A 84 -30.21 22.03 -27.18
C THR A 84 -31.18 21.99 -26.01
N TYR A 85 -31.25 20.87 -25.28
CA TYR A 85 -32.24 20.57 -24.22
C TYR A 85 -33.69 20.47 -24.72
N ASP A 86 -33.91 20.42 -26.04
CA ASP A 86 -35.21 20.08 -26.63
C ASP A 86 -35.55 18.59 -26.41
N LEU A 87 -36.85 18.29 -26.34
CA LEU A 87 -37.37 16.92 -26.31
C LEU A 87 -37.21 16.28 -27.71
N VAL A 88 -36.36 15.24 -27.80
CA VAL A 88 -36.06 14.52 -29.05
C VAL A 88 -36.92 13.27 -29.20
N LEU A 89 -37.23 12.60 -28.09
CA LEU A 89 -37.98 11.34 -28.06
C LEU A 89 -39.07 11.37 -27.00
N SER A 90 -40.21 10.76 -27.32
CA SER A 90 -41.22 10.32 -26.35
C SER A 90 -41.84 9.03 -26.88
N VAL A 91 -41.66 7.91 -26.17
CA VAL A 91 -42.10 6.57 -26.59
C VAL A 91 -42.78 5.86 -25.43
N HIS A 92 -43.95 5.24 -25.67
CA HIS A 92 -44.65 4.49 -24.64
C HIS A 92 -44.07 3.07 -24.56
N ALA A 93 -43.28 2.81 -23.52
CA ALA A 93 -42.40 1.65 -23.44
C ALA A 93 -42.99 0.49 -22.64
N HIS A 94 -43.66 0.79 -21.52
CA HIS A 94 -44.21 -0.17 -20.56
C HIS A 94 -45.66 0.17 -20.21
N GLN A 95 -46.46 -0.81 -19.78
CA GLN A 95 -47.86 -0.58 -19.36
C GLN A 95 -47.96 0.06 -17.97
N GLU A 96 -46.93 -0.12 -17.15
CA GLU A 96 -46.75 0.50 -15.84
C GLU A 96 -45.42 1.28 -15.83
N SER A 97 -45.04 1.87 -14.69
CA SER A 97 -43.82 2.65 -14.54
C SER A 97 -42.57 1.98 -15.11
N VAL A 98 -41.73 2.75 -15.82
CA VAL A 98 -40.34 2.39 -16.09
C VAL A 98 -39.56 2.53 -14.80
N LEU A 99 -38.80 1.52 -14.42
CA LEU A 99 -38.13 1.44 -13.10
C LEU A 99 -36.60 1.49 -13.19
N ASP A 100 -36.01 1.00 -14.28
CA ASP A 100 -34.58 1.12 -14.55
C ASP A 100 -34.32 1.31 -16.06
N LEU A 101 -33.19 1.95 -16.38
CA LEU A 101 -32.67 2.18 -17.73
C LEU A 101 -31.17 1.89 -17.77
N PHE A 102 -30.76 0.91 -18.58
CA PHE A 102 -29.35 0.54 -18.76
C PHE A 102 -28.93 0.71 -20.22
N LEU A 103 -27.72 1.21 -20.46
CA LEU A 103 -27.15 1.41 -21.80
C LEU A 103 -25.98 0.43 -22.02
N SER A 104 -25.87 -0.17 -23.20
CA SER A 104 -24.72 -1.03 -23.54
C SER A 104 -23.41 -0.26 -23.64
N GLU A 105 -22.27 -0.93 -23.46
CA GLU A 105 -20.92 -0.32 -23.52
C GLU A 105 -20.58 0.35 -24.86
N ASP A 106 -21.25 -0.05 -25.94
CA ASP A 106 -21.13 0.53 -27.29
C ASP A 106 -22.16 1.65 -27.56
N GLY A 107 -23.13 1.86 -26.67
CA GLY A 107 -24.20 2.84 -26.83
C GLY A 107 -25.27 2.47 -27.86
N GLU A 108 -25.28 1.24 -28.38
CA GLU A 108 -26.21 0.80 -29.45
C GLU A 108 -27.56 0.28 -28.93
N LEU A 109 -27.61 -0.20 -27.67
CA LEU A 109 -28.77 -0.84 -27.06
C LEU A 109 -29.16 -0.15 -25.76
N LEU A 110 -30.41 0.31 -25.69
CA LEU A 110 -31.05 0.77 -24.46
C LEU A 110 -31.94 -0.36 -23.93
N PHE A 111 -31.79 -0.71 -22.65
CA PHE A 111 -32.60 -1.69 -21.93
C PHE A 111 -33.51 -0.93 -20.96
N SER A 112 -34.79 -1.31 -20.89
CA SER A 112 -35.73 -0.72 -19.94
C SER A 112 -36.50 -1.81 -19.19
N SER A 113 -36.61 -1.69 -17.87
CA SER A 113 -37.46 -2.54 -17.04
C SER A 113 -38.66 -1.77 -16.50
N GLY A 114 -39.73 -2.47 -16.13
CA GLY A 114 -40.92 -1.83 -15.57
C GLY A 114 -41.72 -2.69 -14.59
N GLY A 115 -42.74 -2.06 -14.00
CA GLY A 115 -43.70 -2.73 -13.08
C GLY A 115 -44.55 -3.80 -13.75
N ASP A 116 -44.67 -3.77 -15.09
CA ASP A 116 -45.38 -4.77 -15.90
C ASP A 116 -44.65 -6.13 -16.04
N SER A 117 -43.61 -6.36 -15.24
CA SER A 117 -42.75 -7.58 -15.24
C SER A 117 -42.07 -7.88 -16.59
N ILE A 118 -41.84 -6.85 -17.40
CA ILE A 118 -41.20 -6.94 -18.73
C ILE A 118 -39.85 -6.23 -18.72
N VAL A 119 -38.91 -6.72 -19.52
CA VAL A 119 -37.73 -5.96 -19.96
C VAL A 119 -37.81 -5.77 -21.47
N ASN A 120 -37.77 -4.53 -21.94
CA ASN A 120 -37.72 -4.19 -23.36
C ASN A 120 -36.29 -3.79 -23.75
N VAL A 121 -35.93 -4.05 -25.01
CA VAL A 121 -34.62 -3.70 -25.58
C VAL A 121 -34.85 -2.88 -26.84
N TRP A 122 -34.18 -1.74 -26.94
CA TRP A 122 -34.42 -0.70 -27.95
C TRP A 122 -33.12 -0.38 -28.70
N SER A 123 -33.24 -0.12 -30.00
CA SER A 123 -32.19 0.48 -30.83
C SER A 123 -32.03 1.95 -30.43
N THR A 124 -30.84 2.39 -30.00
CA THR A 124 -30.62 3.83 -29.71
C THR A 124 -30.60 4.70 -30.95
N ARG A 125 -30.28 4.12 -32.12
CA ARG A 125 -30.22 4.84 -33.40
C ARG A 125 -31.57 5.10 -34.04
N THR A 126 -32.59 4.29 -33.73
CA THR A 126 -33.90 4.35 -34.40
C THR A 126 -35.10 4.33 -33.44
N PHE A 127 -34.86 3.99 -32.17
CA PHE A 127 -35.88 3.76 -31.12
C PHE A 127 -36.95 2.70 -31.46
N ASP A 128 -36.65 1.83 -32.43
CA ASP A 128 -37.38 0.58 -32.62
C ASP A 128 -37.12 -0.36 -31.43
N ARG A 129 -38.19 -0.95 -30.88
CA ARG A 129 -38.05 -2.06 -29.95
C ARG A 129 -37.54 -3.28 -30.72
N LEU A 130 -36.37 -3.78 -30.33
CA LEU A 130 -35.72 -4.97 -30.90
C LEU A 130 -36.21 -6.25 -30.21
N TYR A 131 -36.38 -6.20 -28.88
CA TYR A 131 -36.82 -7.35 -28.09
C TYR A 131 -37.80 -6.94 -26.97
N SER A 132 -38.69 -7.86 -26.59
CA SER A 132 -39.52 -7.76 -25.39
C SER A 132 -39.44 -9.09 -24.64
N ILE A 133 -38.95 -9.07 -23.40
CA ILE A 133 -38.52 -10.24 -22.65
C ILE A 133 -39.44 -10.43 -21.44
N HIS A 134 -40.11 -11.58 -21.38
CA HIS A 134 -41.08 -11.89 -20.32
C HIS A 134 -40.60 -12.96 -19.35
N SER A 135 -40.86 -12.75 -18.07
CA SER A 135 -40.61 -13.74 -17.01
C SER A 135 -41.60 -14.91 -17.07
N HIS A 136 -41.10 -16.14 -16.98
CA HIS A 136 -41.96 -17.32 -16.78
C HIS A 136 -42.59 -17.32 -15.38
N HIS A 137 -41.86 -16.85 -14.37
CA HIS A 137 -42.30 -16.80 -12.97
C HIS A 137 -43.05 -15.51 -12.67
N ASP A 138 -43.77 -15.47 -11.56
CA ASP A 138 -44.37 -14.24 -11.03
C ASP A 138 -43.26 -13.46 -10.31
N VAL A 139 -42.82 -12.34 -10.90
CA VAL A 139 -41.64 -11.58 -10.43
C VAL A 139 -42.00 -10.28 -9.72
N GLY A 140 -43.19 -9.74 -9.97
CA GLY A 140 -43.56 -8.39 -9.57
C GLY A 140 -42.79 -7.33 -10.36
N ASP A 141 -42.48 -6.22 -9.71
CA ASP A 141 -41.65 -5.16 -10.28
C ASP A 141 -40.23 -5.67 -10.62
N ILE A 142 -39.66 -5.21 -11.75
CA ILE A 142 -38.25 -5.41 -12.09
C ILE A 142 -37.51 -4.09 -11.85
N PHE A 143 -36.83 -4.00 -10.71
CA PHE A 143 -36.22 -2.76 -10.21
C PHE A 143 -34.82 -2.46 -10.75
N ALA A 144 -34.13 -3.46 -11.31
CA ALA A 144 -32.77 -3.28 -11.81
C ALA A 144 -32.46 -4.22 -13.00
N VAL A 145 -31.70 -3.73 -13.97
CA VAL A 145 -31.24 -4.47 -15.15
C VAL A 145 -29.78 -4.14 -15.48
N ALA A 146 -28.97 -5.15 -15.79
CA ALA A 146 -27.58 -4.99 -16.22
C ALA A 146 -27.25 -5.90 -17.40
N TYR A 147 -26.53 -5.40 -18.40
CA TYR A 147 -26.19 -6.14 -19.61
C TYR A 147 -24.68 -6.34 -19.77
N SER A 148 -24.26 -7.60 -19.97
CA SER A 148 -22.89 -7.96 -20.33
C SER A 148 -22.74 -8.03 -21.86
N SER A 149 -21.95 -7.13 -22.43
CA SER A 149 -21.57 -7.17 -23.85
C SER A 149 -20.73 -8.41 -24.20
N THR A 150 -19.88 -8.85 -23.27
CA THR A 150 -19.00 -10.02 -23.44
C THR A 150 -19.79 -11.32 -23.49
N LEU A 151 -20.78 -11.49 -22.61
CA LEU A 151 -21.60 -12.70 -22.50
C LEU A 151 -22.92 -12.60 -23.27
N LYS A 152 -23.19 -11.44 -23.91
CA LYS A 152 -24.47 -11.07 -24.55
C LYS A 152 -25.70 -11.38 -23.69
N THR A 153 -25.53 -11.29 -22.37
CA THR A 153 -26.49 -11.76 -21.37
C THR A 153 -26.96 -10.60 -20.52
N ILE A 154 -28.28 -10.47 -20.43
CA ILE A 154 -28.96 -9.53 -19.52
C ILE A 154 -29.17 -10.23 -18.17
N TYR A 155 -28.99 -9.51 -17.07
CA TYR A 155 -29.31 -9.90 -15.70
C TYR A 155 -30.33 -8.92 -15.12
N CYS A 156 -31.37 -9.43 -14.44
CA CYS A 156 -32.49 -8.62 -13.92
C CYS A 156 -32.77 -8.93 -12.44
N GLY A 157 -33.08 -7.91 -11.65
CA GLY A 157 -33.45 -8.00 -10.23
C GLY A 157 -34.94 -7.78 -10.02
N GLY A 158 -35.63 -8.77 -9.46
CA GLY A 158 -37.08 -8.73 -9.25
C GLY A 158 -37.52 -8.48 -7.79
N GLN A 159 -38.72 -7.90 -7.62
CA GLN A 159 -39.43 -7.76 -6.35
C GLN A 159 -39.62 -9.11 -5.63
N ASN A 160 -39.74 -10.21 -6.36
CA ASN A 160 -39.78 -11.56 -5.79
C ASN A 160 -38.44 -12.07 -5.22
N THR A 161 -37.44 -11.20 -5.03
CA THR A 161 -36.10 -11.51 -4.47
C THR A 161 -35.24 -12.45 -5.33
N SER A 162 -35.52 -12.54 -6.65
CA SER A 162 -34.78 -13.38 -7.58
C SER A 162 -33.92 -12.57 -8.57
N ILE A 163 -32.80 -13.16 -8.99
CA ILE A 163 -32.06 -12.75 -10.19
C ILE A 163 -32.48 -13.65 -11.34
N GLN A 164 -32.77 -13.07 -12.51
CA GLN A 164 -33.05 -13.79 -13.77
C GLN A 164 -32.05 -13.37 -14.84
N TRP A 165 -31.76 -14.26 -15.80
CA TRP A 165 -30.82 -13.94 -16.88
C TRP A 165 -31.19 -14.54 -18.24
N CYS A 166 -30.81 -13.86 -19.32
CA CYS A 166 -31.11 -14.28 -20.69
C CYS A 166 -30.01 -13.83 -21.66
N ASP A 167 -29.46 -14.79 -22.42
CA ASP A 167 -28.62 -14.53 -23.60
C ASP A 167 -29.53 -14.09 -24.76
N ILE A 168 -29.30 -12.89 -25.31
CA ILE A 168 -30.10 -12.35 -26.43
C ILE A 168 -29.61 -12.82 -27.81
N SER A 169 -28.46 -13.49 -27.88
CA SER A 169 -27.93 -14.09 -29.12
C SER A 169 -28.50 -15.49 -29.37
N GLN A 170 -28.92 -16.20 -28.32
CA GLN A 170 -29.65 -17.47 -28.40
C GLN A 170 -31.13 -17.26 -28.76
N THR A 171 -31.42 -16.83 -29.99
CA THR A 171 -32.80 -16.78 -30.52
C THR A 171 -33.33 -18.19 -30.81
N ASP A 172 -33.77 -18.89 -29.76
CA ASP A 172 -34.40 -20.22 -29.84
C ASP A 172 -35.70 -20.17 -30.66
N ALA A 173 -35.57 -20.47 -31.97
CA ALA A 173 -36.61 -20.37 -32.99
C ALA A 173 -37.84 -21.30 -32.79
N ALA A 174 -37.88 -22.07 -31.69
CA ALA A 174 -38.99 -22.92 -31.30
C ALA A 174 -40.03 -22.23 -30.39
N SER A 175 -39.70 -21.06 -29.82
CA SER A 175 -40.55 -20.38 -28.81
C SER A 175 -41.55 -19.37 -29.38
N THR A 176 -41.32 -18.86 -30.59
CA THR A 176 -41.66 -17.49 -31.01
C THR A 176 -43.14 -17.19 -31.28
N GLN A 177 -44.07 -18.15 -31.17
CA GLN A 177 -45.47 -17.96 -31.66
C GLN A 177 -46.62 -18.55 -30.81
N ARG A 178 -46.45 -18.92 -29.52
CA ARG A 178 -47.57 -19.53 -28.74
C ARG A 178 -47.90 -18.98 -27.35
N SER A 179 -47.15 -18.04 -26.79
CA SER A 179 -47.33 -17.63 -25.36
C SER A 179 -47.73 -16.18 -25.12
N ALA A 180 -47.42 -15.23 -26.01
CA ALA A 180 -47.54 -13.79 -25.74
C ALA A 180 -48.95 -13.36 -25.25
N ALA A 181 -50.01 -13.84 -25.91
CA ALA A 181 -51.41 -13.54 -25.57
C ALA A 181 -51.93 -14.21 -24.28
N GLN A 182 -51.13 -15.07 -23.63
CA GLN A 182 -51.42 -15.67 -22.32
C GLN A 182 -50.55 -15.06 -21.20
N LEU A 183 -49.33 -14.61 -21.51
CA LEU A 183 -48.41 -14.05 -20.51
C LEU A 183 -48.82 -12.63 -20.07
N SER A 184 -49.31 -11.78 -20.98
CA SER A 184 -49.79 -10.42 -20.69
C SER A 184 -51.18 -10.36 -20.02
N ARG A 185 -51.73 -11.50 -19.57
CA ARG A 185 -53.06 -11.61 -18.95
C ARG A 185 -53.01 -12.16 -17.52
N ARG A 186 -51.87 -12.04 -16.84
CA ARG A 186 -51.76 -12.35 -15.41
C ARG A 186 -52.68 -11.43 -14.60
N THR A 187 -53.24 -11.98 -13.52
CA THR A 187 -54.11 -11.25 -12.60
C THR A 187 -53.32 -10.81 -11.38
N HIS A 188 -53.30 -9.50 -11.12
CA HIS A 188 -52.58 -8.90 -10.01
C HIS A 188 -53.26 -9.28 -8.69
N ARG A 189 -52.62 -10.09 -7.84
CA ARG A 189 -53.25 -10.69 -6.65
C ARG A 189 -53.94 -9.70 -5.69
N PHE A 190 -53.46 -8.46 -5.62
CA PHE A 190 -54.12 -7.37 -4.89
C PHE A 190 -55.30 -6.75 -5.69
N PHE A 191 -55.03 -6.00 -6.78
CA PHE A 191 -56.04 -5.26 -7.55
C PHE A 191 -57.09 -6.12 -8.31
N ASP A 192 -56.80 -7.38 -8.64
CA ASP A 192 -57.77 -8.30 -9.26
C ASP A 192 -58.42 -9.28 -8.27
N SER A 193 -58.23 -9.06 -6.95
CA SER A 193 -58.97 -9.80 -5.95
C SER A 193 -60.48 -9.59 -6.11
N LYS A 194 -61.27 -10.65 -5.87
CA LYS A 194 -62.74 -10.51 -5.83
C LYS A 194 -63.14 -9.78 -4.55
N GLY A 195 -64.10 -8.88 -4.66
CA GLY A 195 -64.72 -8.24 -3.50
C GLY A 195 -65.44 -9.26 -2.59
N PRO A 196 -65.89 -8.86 -1.39
CA PRO A 196 -66.67 -9.71 -0.48
C PRO A 196 -67.98 -10.24 -1.09
N ASP A 197 -68.48 -9.60 -2.16
CA ASP A 197 -69.64 -9.99 -2.95
C ASP A 197 -69.32 -10.94 -4.12
N GLY A 198 -68.04 -11.30 -4.31
CA GLY A 198 -67.57 -12.13 -5.42
C GLY A 198 -67.43 -11.41 -6.76
N SER A 199 -67.72 -10.11 -6.82
CA SER A 199 -67.57 -9.26 -8.01
C SER A 199 -66.11 -8.84 -8.24
N ARG A 200 -65.83 -8.32 -9.43
CA ARG A 200 -64.55 -7.70 -9.81
C ARG A 200 -64.89 -6.37 -10.49
N ALA A 201 -64.13 -5.32 -10.19
CA ALA A 201 -64.29 -4.04 -10.87
C ALA A 201 -64.19 -4.23 -12.40
N PRO A 202 -65.09 -3.65 -13.21
CA PRO A 202 -65.02 -3.79 -14.65
C PRO A 202 -63.75 -3.08 -15.15
N ARG A 203 -62.82 -3.84 -15.72
CA ARG A 203 -61.72 -3.26 -16.50
C ARG A 203 -62.33 -2.55 -17.71
N SER A 204 -61.82 -1.37 -18.03
CA SER A 204 -61.93 -0.84 -19.39
C SER A 204 -61.32 -1.86 -20.35
N ASP A 205 -62.03 -2.21 -21.42
CA ASP A 205 -61.38 -2.87 -22.55
C ASP A 205 -60.26 -1.95 -23.05
N PRO A 206 -59.02 -2.44 -23.21
CA PRO A 206 -57.97 -1.64 -23.81
C PRO A 206 -58.34 -1.38 -25.27
N GLY A 207 -58.59 -0.10 -25.59
CA GLY A 207 -58.72 0.37 -26.97
C GLY A 207 -57.47 0.03 -27.79
N ALA A 208 -57.59 0.10 -29.12
CA ALA A 208 -56.58 -0.44 -30.04
C ALA A 208 -55.27 0.37 -30.15
N ASP A 209 -54.97 1.23 -29.17
CA ASP A 209 -53.87 2.19 -29.17
C ASP A 209 -52.95 1.96 -27.95
N GLY A 210 -51.62 1.97 -28.16
CA GLY A 210 -50.64 2.11 -27.07
C GLY A 210 -49.39 1.22 -27.15
N VAL A 211 -49.54 -0.09 -27.44
CA VAL A 211 -48.37 -0.98 -27.51
C VAL A 211 -47.66 -0.81 -28.85
N HIS A 212 -46.45 -0.24 -28.86
CA HIS A 212 -45.62 -0.12 -30.06
C HIS A 212 -45.46 -1.50 -30.75
N PRO A 213 -45.88 -1.67 -32.02
CA PRO A 213 -45.90 -2.98 -32.69
C PRO A 213 -44.53 -3.30 -33.31
N GLY A 214 -43.60 -3.78 -32.49
CA GLY A 214 -42.25 -4.17 -32.92
C GLY A 214 -41.51 -5.07 -31.92
N GLY A 215 -40.45 -5.72 -32.41
CA GLY A 215 -39.51 -6.53 -31.63
C GLY A 215 -39.84 -8.03 -31.56
N GLN A 216 -38.80 -8.84 -31.32
CA GLN A 216 -38.95 -10.27 -31.07
C GLN A 216 -39.35 -10.52 -29.61
N VAL A 217 -40.32 -11.40 -29.39
CA VAL A 217 -40.75 -11.80 -28.03
C VAL A 217 -39.83 -12.92 -27.54
N LEU A 218 -39.11 -12.66 -26.45
CA LEU A 218 -38.27 -13.62 -25.75
C LEU A 218 -38.85 -13.97 -24.36
N THR A 219 -38.37 -15.04 -23.76
CA THR A 219 -38.69 -15.41 -22.38
C THR A 219 -37.45 -15.91 -21.65
N PHE A 220 -37.24 -15.45 -20.41
CA PHE A 220 -36.22 -16.03 -19.52
C PHE A 220 -36.44 -17.54 -19.41
N LYS A 221 -35.43 -18.35 -19.77
CA LYS A 221 -35.55 -19.83 -19.75
C LYS A 221 -35.88 -20.28 -18.32
N ARG A 222 -36.69 -21.35 -18.17
CA ARG A 222 -37.21 -21.77 -16.84
C ARG A 222 -36.10 -22.02 -15.81
N ASP A 223 -34.93 -22.45 -16.24
CA ASP A 223 -33.81 -22.77 -15.37
C ASP A 223 -32.80 -21.60 -15.24
N HIS A 224 -33.06 -20.45 -15.89
CA HIS A 224 -32.24 -19.23 -15.84
C HIS A 224 -32.80 -18.22 -14.82
N HIS A 225 -33.13 -18.71 -13.63
CA HIS A 225 -33.51 -17.88 -12.51
C HIS A 225 -32.95 -18.42 -11.20
N ARG A 226 -32.71 -17.53 -10.23
CA ARG A 226 -32.22 -17.85 -8.90
C ARG A 226 -33.11 -17.18 -7.86
N LEU A 227 -34.12 -17.93 -7.38
CA LEU A 227 -34.97 -17.51 -6.25
C LEU A 227 -34.12 -17.28 -4.99
N PHE A 228 -34.57 -16.35 -4.14
CA PHE A 228 -33.91 -16.00 -2.88
C PHE A 228 -32.42 -15.67 -3.05
N SER A 229 -32.09 -14.98 -4.15
CA SER A 229 -30.75 -14.42 -4.34
C SER A 229 -30.47 -13.33 -3.30
N HIS A 230 -31.50 -12.64 -2.83
CA HIS A 230 -31.54 -11.82 -1.61
C HIS A 230 -32.76 -12.18 -0.74
N HIS A 231 -32.90 -11.55 0.43
CA HIS A 231 -34.10 -11.63 1.28
C HIS A 231 -34.95 -10.33 1.23
N GLY A 232 -34.69 -9.47 0.25
CA GLY A 232 -35.40 -8.22 -0.01
C GLY A 232 -35.35 -7.88 -1.50
N TYR A 233 -36.05 -6.80 -1.89
CA TYR A 233 -36.10 -6.36 -3.30
C TYR A 233 -34.71 -5.93 -3.77
N ILE A 234 -34.33 -6.29 -5.00
CA ILE A 234 -33.00 -5.99 -5.56
C ILE A 234 -33.10 -4.65 -6.28
N TYR A 235 -32.73 -3.58 -5.58
CA TYR A 235 -32.91 -2.20 -6.06
C TYR A 235 -31.83 -1.74 -7.04
N THR A 236 -30.66 -2.37 -7.05
CA THR A 236 -29.53 -1.89 -7.87
C THR A 236 -28.59 -3.02 -8.27
N MET A 237 -28.05 -2.94 -9.50
CA MET A 237 -27.18 -3.94 -10.10
C MET A 237 -26.08 -3.27 -10.91
N LEU A 238 -24.83 -3.75 -10.80
CA LEU A 238 -23.67 -3.15 -11.48
C LEU A 238 -22.69 -4.25 -11.93
N LEU A 239 -22.18 -4.16 -13.16
CA LEU A 239 -21.14 -5.06 -13.68
C LEU A 239 -19.76 -4.43 -13.50
N VAL A 240 -18.81 -5.21 -12.96
CA VAL A 240 -17.43 -4.77 -12.69
C VAL A 240 -16.44 -5.79 -13.25
N ARG A 241 -15.43 -5.33 -13.99
CA ARG A 241 -14.29 -6.14 -14.47
C ARG A 241 -13.04 -5.87 -13.61
N GLY A 242 -12.07 -6.78 -13.65
CA GLY A 242 -10.78 -6.60 -12.96
C GLY A 242 -10.78 -6.91 -11.46
N LEU A 243 -11.91 -7.33 -10.89
CA LEU A 243 -12.05 -7.54 -9.44
C LEU A 243 -11.39 -8.84 -8.94
N ILE A 244 -11.22 -9.83 -9.82
CA ILE A 244 -10.59 -11.11 -9.51
C ILE A 244 -9.16 -11.05 -10.05
N GLU A 245 -8.16 -10.92 -9.16
CA GLU A 245 -6.75 -10.73 -9.57
C GLU A 245 -6.20 -11.90 -10.40
N GLN A 246 -6.73 -13.12 -10.19
CA GLN A 246 -6.41 -14.32 -10.96
C GLN A 246 -7.02 -14.32 -12.38
N ALA A 247 -8.02 -13.48 -12.64
CA ALA A 247 -8.79 -13.46 -13.88
C ALA A 247 -9.36 -12.04 -14.15
N PRO A 248 -8.51 -11.05 -14.46
CA PRO A 248 -8.93 -9.64 -14.55
C PRO A 248 -9.90 -9.34 -15.70
N THR A 249 -10.10 -10.28 -16.64
CA THR A 249 -11.09 -10.23 -17.72
C THR A 249 -12.44 -10.85 -17.35
N GLU A 250 -12.58 -11.47 -16.18
CA GLU A 250 -13.88 -11.93 -15.68
C GLU A 250 -14.75 -10.75 -15.22
N GLU A 251 -16.06 -10.92 -15.38
CA GLU A 251 -17.06 -9.98 -14.89
C GLU A 251 -17.64 -10.47 -13.56
N VAL A 252 -17.70 -9.56 -12.59
CA VAL A 252 -18.42 -9.73 -11.34
C VAL A 252 -19.63 -8.82 -11.37
N LEU A 253 -20.81 -9.42 -11.29
CA LEU A 253 -22.07 -8.72 -11.08
C LEU A 253 -22.21 -8.41 -9.57
N LEU A 254 -22.40 -7.15 -9.23
CA LEU A 254 -22.74 -6.68 -7.89
C LEU A 254 -24.25 -6.44 -7.83
N THR A 255 -24.91 -6.86 -6.75
CA THR A 255 -26.34 -6.61 -6.52
C THR A 255 -26.59 -6.07 -5.12
N GLY A 256 -27.22 -4.91 -5.02
CA GLY A 256 -27.67 -4.29 -3.77
C GLY A 256 -29.17 -4.47 -3.57
N ALA A 257 -29.60 -4.69 -2.33
CA ALA A 257 -31.00 -5.01 -2.04
C ALA A 257 -31.50 -4.52 -0.67
N GLY A 258 -32.82 -4.59 -0.52
CA GLY A 258 -33.55 -4.27 0.72
C GLY A 258 -33.26 -5.16 1.92
N ASP A 259 -32.48 -6.24 1.78
CA ASP A 259 -31.95 -7.01 2.92
C ASP A 259 -30.68 -6.40 3.53
N GLY A 260 -30.25 -5.22 3.05
CA GLY A 260 -29.07 -4.50 3.53
C GLY A 260 -27.74 -5.15 3.13
N VAL A 261 -27.76 -6.06 2.16
CA VAL A 261 -26.58 -6.78 1.68
C VAL A 261 -26.24 -6.36 0.26
N VAL A 262 -24.95 -6.13 -0.03
CA VAL A 262 -24.43 -6.22 -1.40
C VAL A 262 -23.84 -7.60 -1.61
N LYS A 263 -24.20 -8.28 -2.70
CA LYS A 263 -23.64 -9.57 -3.08
C LYS A 263 -22.82 -9.45 -4.35
N LEU A 264 -21.70 -10.18 -4.39
CA LEU A 264 -20.83 -10.28 -5.55
C LEU A 264 -21.04 -11.65 -6.20
N TRP A 265 -21.33 -11.67 -7.49
CA TRP A 265 -21.56 -12.86 -8.29
C TRP A 265 -20.58 -12.92 -9.46
N ARG A 266 -19.67 -13.89 -9.46
CA ARG A 266 -18.82 -14.16 -10.61
C ARG A 266 -19.65 -14.77 -11.73
N LEU A 267 -19.50 -14.23 -12.94
CA LEU A 267 -20.14 -14.73 -14.15
C LEU A 267 -19.19 -15.71 -14.87
N ASP A 268 -19.64 -16.96 -15.04
CA ASP A 268 -18.81 -18.05 -15.53
C ASP A 268 -18.72 -18.05 -17.07
N GLN A 269 -17.58 -17.62 -17.62
CA GLN A 269 -17.32 -17.57 -19.06
C GLN A 269 -17.15 -18.96 -19.71
N ALA A 270 -16.96 -20.03 -18.92
CA ALA A 270 -16.65 -21.37 -19.42
C ALA A 270 -17.90 -22.29 -19.51
N LYS A 271 -19.11 -21.74 -19.30
CA LYS A 271 -20.39 -22.47 -19.41
C LYS A 271 -21.36 -21.69 -20.30
N ASP A 272 -22.02 -22.40 -21.22
CA ASP A 272 -22.92 -21.87 -22.27
C ASP A 272 -24.18 -21.08 -21.78
N ASN A 273 -24.28 -20.78 -20.49
CA ASN A 273 -25.43 -20.10 -19.86
C ASN A 273 -25.04 -19.09 -18.74
N ALA A 274 -23.76 -18.69 -18.64
CA ALA A 274 -23.30 -17.52 -17.84
C ALA A 274 -23.80 -17.42 -16.38
N VAL A 275 -23.99 -18.54 -15.69
CA VAL A 275 -24.76 -18.62 -14.44
C VAL A 275 -24.12 -17.83 -13.27
N PRO A 276 -24.84 -16.88 -12.62
CA PRO A 276 -24.30 -16.11 -11.49
C PRO A 276 -23.91 -16.95 -10.28
N SER A 277 -22.61 -16.93 -9.93
CA SER A 277 -22.03 -17.69 -8.81
C SER A 277 -21.57 -16.77 -7.68
N GLN A 278 -22.22 -16.82 -6.51
CA GLN A 278 -21.94 -15.92 -5.39
C GLN A 278 -20.52 -16.15 -4.83
N ILE A 279 -19.66 -15.13 -4.85
CA ILE A 279 -18.29 -15.19 -4.32
C ILE A 279 -18.16 -14.48 -2.96
N ALA A 280 -18.90 -13.40 -2.71
CA ALA A 280 -18.85 -12.64 -1.46
C ALA A 280 -20.19 -11.98 -1.11
N LYS A 281 -20.32 -11.52 0.14
CA LYS A 281 -21.43 -10.71 0.66
C LYS A 281 -20.88 -9.62 1.58
N LEU A 282 -21.45 -8.43 1.52
CA LEU A 282 -21.09 -7.25 2.32
C LEU A 282 -22.36 -6.74 3.01
N GLN A 283 -22.33 -6.61 4.34
CA GLN A 283 -23.52 -6.31 5.15
C GLN A 283 -23.48 -4.86 5.64
N ASN A 284 -24.41 -4.03 5.15
CA ASN A 284 -24.45 -2.60 5.41
C ASN A 284 -25.27 -2.21 6.65
N GLY A 285 -26.13 -3.11 7.13
CA GLY A 285 -27.08 -2.89 8.23
C GLY A 285 -28.43 -2.43 7.68
N ASP A 286 -28.43 -1.31 6.98
CA ASP A 286 -29.63 -0.68 6.40
C ASP A 286 -29.80 -1.07 4.91
N PRO A 287 -31.04 -1.06 4.35
CA PRO A 287 -31.33 -1.33 2.95
C PRO A 287 -30.40 -0.63 1.96
N VAL A 288 -29.85 -1.36 0.98
CA VAL A 288 -29.00 -0.79 -0.08
C VAL A 288 -29.87 -0.38 -1.26
N LEU A 289 -29.87 0.91 -1.59
CA LEU A 289 -30.69 1.49 -2.66
C LEU A 289 -29.87 1.73 -3.93
N SER A 290 -28.61 2.16 -3.78
CA SER A 290 -27.71 2.49 -4.89
C SER A 290 -26.28 2.00 -4.63
N ILE A 291 -25.54 1.66 -5.69
CA ILE A 291 -24.12 1.27 -5.61
C ILE A 291 -23.30 1.89 -6.75
N ALA A 292 -22.06 2.28 -6.45
CA ALA A 292 -21.07 2.65 -7.46
C ALA A 292 -19.66 2.17 -7.05
N VAL A 293 -18.76 1.98 -8.02
CA VAL A 293 -17.42 1.41 -7.80
C VAL A 293 -16.33 2.28 -8.42
N GLU A 294 -15.24 2.48 -7.67
CA GLU A 294 -14.03 3.15 -8.13
C GLU A 294 -12.79 2.32 -7.75
N GLY A 295 -12.20 1.64 -8.73
CA GLY A 295 -11.07 0.72 -8.47
C GLY A 295 -11.46 -0.34 -7.43
N SER A 296 -10.73 -0.36 -6.32
CA SER A 296 -10.98 -1.27 -5.19
C SER A 296 -12.04 -0.78 -4.20
N PHE A 297 -12.69 0.37 -4.41
CA PHE A 297 -13.71 0.90 -3.50
C PHE A 297 -15.14 0.72 -4.05
N LEU A 298 -16.03 0.21 -3.21
CA LEU A 298 -17.48 0.15 -3.44
C LEU A 298 -18.16 1.14 -2.50
N TYR A 299 -18.96 2.03 -3.08
CA TYR A 299 -19.80 2.99 -2.39
C TYR A 299 -21.24 2.45 -2.40
N CYS A 300 -21.90 2.40 -1.24
CA CYS A 300 -23.27 1.93 -1.07
C CYS A 300 -24.14 3.05 -0.47
N GLY A 301 -25.09 3.55 -1.24
CA GLY A 301 -26.14 4.46 -0.76
C GLY A 301 -27.24 3.66 -0.05
N LEU A 302 -27.51 4.01 1.20
CA LEU A 302 -28.46 3.31 2.05
C LEU A 302 -29.73 4.12 2.34
N ALA A 303 -30.81 3.42 2.67
CA ALA A 303 -31.90 4.00 3.43
C ALA A 303 -31.37 4.55 4.78
N GLY A 304 -31.95 5.66 5.26
CA GLY A 304 -31.45 6.38 6.43
C GLY A 304 -30.22 7.27 6.17
N GLY A 305 -29.86 7.55 4.91
CA GLY A 305 -28.90 8.60 4.54
C GLY A 305 -27.43 8.32 4.85
N ALA A 306 -27.07 7.05 5.04
CA ALA A 306 -25.69 6.63 5.22
C ALA A 306 -25.06 6.16 3.91
N LEU A 307 -23.86 6.66 3.61
CA LEU A 307 -22.99 6.16 2.55
C LEU A 307 -21.94 5.24 3.19
N ASN A 308 -22.04 3.93 2.94
CA ASN A 308 -21.00 2.96 3.33
C ASN A 308 -19.96 2.83 2.21
N ILE A 309 -18.68 2.80 2.57
CA ILE A 309 -17.56 2.67 1.64
C ILE A 309 -16.76 1.43 2.01
N TRP A 310 -16.74 0.43 1.15
CA TRP A 310 -16.05 -0.84 1.32
C TRP A 310 -14.80 -0.91 0.46
N ASN A 311 -13.74 -1.56 0.95
CA ASN A 311 -12.65 -2.02 0.11
C ASN A 311 -12.94 -3.45 -0.36
N LEU A 312 -13.07 -3.65 -1.67
CA LEU A 312 -13.46 -4.92 -2.26
C LEU A 312 -12.38 -6.00 -2.17
N ASP A 313 -11.10 -5.62 -2.20
CA ASP A 313 -9.98 -6.58 -2.11
C ASP A 313 -9.89 -7.26 -0.73
N SER A 314 -10.29 -6.56 0.33
CA SER A 314 -10.25 -7.03 1.73
C SER A 314 -11.61 -7.35 2.33
N TYR A 315 -12.69 -7.00 1.62
CA TYR A 315 -14.08 -7.07 2.09
C TYR A 315 -14.35 -6.32 3.41
N GLN A 316 -13.57 -5.28 3.72
CA GLN A 316 -13.71 -4.46 4.93
C GLN A 316 -14.40 -3.12 4.68
N LEU A 317 -15.21 -2.67 5.64
CA LEU A 317 -15.80 -1.33 5.65
C LEU A 317 -14.72 -0.30 6.01
N VAL A 318 -14.44 0.62 5.10
CA VAL A 318 -13.41 1.67 5.21
C VAL A 318 -13.96 2.90 5.93
N LYS A 319 -15.19 3.30 5.61
CA LYS A 319 -15.88 4.45 6.22
C LYS A 319 -17.40 4.30 6.11
N ARG A 320 -18.13 4.83 7.09
CA ARG A 320 -19.57 5.15 6.99
C ARG A 320 -19.71 6.67 7.10
N ILE A 321 -20.37 7.31 6.14
CA ILE A 321 -20.66 8.75 6.15
C ILE A 321 -22.15 8.96 6.33
N SER A 322 -22.56 9.54 7.46
CA SER A 322 -23.96 9.90 7.74
C SER A 322 -24.10 11.42 7.69
N MET A 323 -23.98 11.98 6.49
CA MET A 323 -24.08 13.43 6.21
C MET A 323 -25.35 13.82 5.44
N HIS A 324 -26.18 12.85 5.05
CA HIS A 324 -27.51 13.06 4.49
C HIS A 324 -28.58 12.78 5.56
N THR A 325 -29.75 13.40 5.40
CA THR A 325 -30.89 13.27 6.33
C THR A 325 -32.06 12.48 5.73
N GLY A 326 -31.94 12.05 4.48
CA GLY A 326 -32.91 11.23 3.76
C GLY A 326 -32.22 10.07 3.03
N ASP A 327 -33.01 9.16 2.48
CA ASP A 327 -32.54 7.93 1.83
C ASP A 327 -31.67 8.22 0.59
N LEU A 328 -30.55 7.52 0.45
CA LEU A 328 -29.60 7.70 -0.65
C LEU A 328 -29.99 6.87 -1.89
N TRP A 329 -30.96 7.37 -2.63
CA TRP A 329 -31.42 6.82 -3.91
C TRP A 329 -30.36 6.88 -5.01
N ALA A 330 -29.42 7.83 -4.94
CA ALA A 330 -28.46 8.11 -5.99
C ALA A 330 -27.02 8.14 -5.46
N VAL A 331 -26.12 7.39 -6.10
CA VAL A 331 -24.66 7.41 -5.86
C VAL A 331 -23.94 7.16 -7.19
N ASP A 332 -23.15 8.12 -7.64
CA ASP A 332 -22.32 8.04 -8.85
C ASP A 332 -20.87 8.44 -8.55
N ILE A 333 -19.91 7.98 -9.35
CA ILE A 333 -18.49 8.42 -9.27
C ILE A 333 -18.10 9.20 -10.51
N ILE A 334 -17.56 10.41 -10.31
CA ILE A 334 -17.18 11.32 -11.37
C ILE A 334 -15.77 11.83 -11.07
N HIS A 335 -14.77 11.29 -11.77
CA HIS A 335 -13.36 11.72 -11.66
C HIS A 335 -12.77 11.69 -10.24
N GLY A 336 -13.14 10.67 -9.44
CA GLY A 336 -12.69 10.54 -8.04
C GLY A 336 -13.41 11.46 -7.06
N VAL A 337 -14.55 12.00 -7.47
CA VAL A 337 -15.56 12.62 -6.61
C VAL A 337 -16.79 11.72 -6.60
N ALA A 338 -17.22 11.27 -5.41
CA ALA A 338 -18.51 10.62 -5.26
C ALA A 338 -19.61 11.67 -5.18
N VAL A 339 -20.67 11.49 -5.97
CA VAL A 339 -21.84 12.38 -6.02
C VAL A 339 -23.04 11.60 -5.50
N CYS A 340 -23.67 12.08 -4.43
CA CYS A 340 -24.71 11.34 -3.72
C CYS A 340 -25.96 12.21 -3.58
N GLY A 341 -27.13 11.70 -4.00
CA GLY A 341 -28.41 12.38 -3.95
C GLY A 341 -29.38 11.71 -2.96
N ASP A 342 -30.03 12.52 -2.12
CA ASP A 342 -30.95 12.02 -1.08
C ASP A 342 -32.44 12.34 -1.31
N SER A 343 -33.29 11.68 -0.53
CA SER A 343 -34.75 11.76 -0.63
C SER A 343 -35.37 13.14 -0.32
N ASN A 344 -34.58 14.12 0.11
CA ASN A 344 -34.98 15.53 0.25
C ASN A 344 -34.62 16.38 -0.98
N GLY A 345 -34.08 15.77 -2.04
CA GLY A 345 -33.67 16.47 -3.26
C GLY A 345 -32.31 17.17 -3.16
N VAL A 346 -31.52 16.87 -2.13
CA VAL A 346 -30.19 17.45 -1.91
C VAL A 346 -29.11 16.52 -2.48
N ILE A 347 -28.15 17.09 -3.23
CA ILE A 347 -26.95 16.40 -3.69
C ILE A 347 -25.73 16.88 -2.90
N LYS A 348 -24.86 15.95 -2.53
CA LYS A 348 -23.54 16.20 -1.95
C LYS A 348 -22.42 15.61 -2.80
N LYS A 349 -21.26 16.26 -2.79
CA LYS A 349 -20.01 15.80 -3.41
C LYS A 349 -19.00 15.44 -2.32
N PHE A 350 -18.37 14.27 -2.44
CA PHE A 350 -17.29 13.82 -1.55
C PHE A 350 -16.01 13.58 -2.34
N ASN A 351 -14.86 14.06 -1.84
CA ASN A 351 -13.56 13.79 -2.45
C ASN A 351 -13.05 12.36 -2.16
N SER A 352 -11.91 11.99 -2.73
CA SER A 352 -11.21 10.72 -2.48
C SER A 352 -10.60 10.56 -1.07
N ARG A 353 -10.75 11.56 -0.18
CA ARG A 353 -10.51 11.47 1.28
C ARG A 353 -11.80 11.27 2.07
N PHE A 354 -12.93 11.18 1.36
CA PHE A 354 -14.29 11.02 1.88
C PHE A 354 -14.74 12.23 2.72
N GLU A 355 -14.40 13.44 2.28
CA GLU A 355 -14.76 14.73 2.87
C GLU A 355 -15.77 15.46 1.96
N GLU A 356 -16.80 16.11 2.53
CA GLU A 356 -17.78 16.89 1.74
C GLU A 356 -17.10 18.13 1.14
N ILE A 357 -17.10 18.25 -0.19
CA ILE A 357 -16.50 19.38 -0.93
C ILE A 357 -17.53 20.35 -1.51
N GLY A 358 -18.82 20.07 -1.37
CA GLY A 358 -19.91 20.95 -1.78
C GLY A 358 -21.25 20.23 -1.88
N SER A 359 -22.33 21.00 -1.75
CA SER A 359 -23.69 20.48 -1.75
C SER A 359 -24.69 21.51 -2.28
N TRP A 360 -25.77 21.05 -2.90
CA TRP A 360 -26.80 21.89 -3.51
C TRP A 360 -28.16 21.20 -3.54
N VAL A 361 -29.23 22.00 -3.63
CA VAL A 361 -30.59 21.48 -3.82
C VAL A 361 -30.82 21.28 -5.31
N ALA A 362 -31.14 20.04 -5.70
CA ALA A 362 -31.36 19.64 -7.08
C ALA A 362 -32.84 19.50 -7.42
N HIS A 363 -33.67 19.05 -6.49
CA HIS A 363 -35.10 18.85 -6.69
C HIS A 363 -35.93 19.55 -5.60
N GLY A 364 -37.15 19.95 -5.96
CA GLY A 364 -38.15 20.49 -5.02
C GLY A 364 -38.88 19.40 -4.21
N GLY A 365 -38.49 18.15 -4.41
CA GLY A 365 -39.00 16.96 -3.77
C GLY A 365 -37.95 15.85 -3.81
N THR A 366 -38.40 14.60 -3.71
CA THR A 366 -37.53 13.42 -3.67
C THR A 366 -36.80 13.23 -4.99
N MET A 367 -35.45 13.23 -4.92
CA MET A 367 -34.60 12.72 -5.99
C MET A 367 -34.63 11.18 -5.94
N LEU A 368 -34.87 10.57 -7.10
CA LEU A 368 -35.12 9.12 -7.25
C LEU A 368 -34.13 8.44 -8.19
N ALA A 369 -33.57 9.19 -9.14
CA ALA A 369 -32.65 8.68 -10.15
C ALA A 369 -31.48 9.63 -10.39
N SER A 370 -30.37 9.07 -10.85
CA SER A 370 -29.22 9.80 -11.35
C SER A 370 -28.52 9.05 -12.47
N SER A 371 -27.67 9.77 -13.22
CA SER A 371 -26.70 9.16 -14.12
C SER A 371 -25.54 10.12 -14.36
N ALA A 372 -24.31 9.61 -14.35
CA ALA A 372 -23.11 10.34 -14.76
C ALA A 372 -22.65 9.95 -16.17
N GLY A 373 -22.26 10.93 -16.98
CA GLY A 373 -21.82 10.71 -18.37
C GLY A 373 -20.88 11.80 -18.89
N ARG A 374 -20.50 11.69 -20.17
CA ARG A 374 -19.65 12.67 -20.86
C ARG A 374 -20.30 13.09 -22.18
N PHE A 375 -20.48 14.40 -22.35
CA PHE A 375 -20.95 15.00 -23.59
C PHE A 375 -19.85 15.88 -24.19
N LYS A 376 -19.30 15.48 -25.34
CA LYS A 376 -18.13 16.14 -25.96
C LYS A 376 -16.96 16.17 -24.98
N ASP A 377 -16.48 17.35 -24.56
CA ASP A 377 -15.43 17.50 -23.51
C ASP A 377 -16.00 17.87 -22.14
N ARG A 378 -17.31 17.70 -21.92
CA ARG A 378 -18.02 18.08 -20.70
C ARG A 378 -18.42 16.87 -19.87
N TYR A 379 -18.28 16.96 -18.55
CA TYR A 379 -18.78 15.96 -17.62
C TYR A 379 -20.18 16.37 -17.18
N ILE A 380 -21.17 15.53 -17.53
CA ILE A 380 -22.58 15.81 -17.29
C ILE A 380 -23.08 14.88 -16.20
N TYR A 381 -23.82 15.45 -15.26
CA TYR A 381 -24.59 14.70 -14.28
C TYR A 381 -26.08 14.98 -14.48
N ALA A 382 -26.89 13.94 -14.62
CA ALA A 382 -28.33 14.04 -14.65
C ALA A 382 -28.93 13.62 -13.29
N SER A 383 -29.91 14.37 -12.79
CA SER A 383 -30.69 14.05 -11.59
C SER A 383 -32.18 14.08 -11.91
N GLY A 384 -32.94 13.11 -11.40
CA GLY A 384 -34.38 12.97 -11.66
C GLY A 384 -35.17 12.85 -10.37
N GLY A 385 -36.36 13.44 -10.32
CA GLY A 385 -37.18 13.45 -9.11
C GLY A 385 -38.69 13.40 -9.33
N ASN A 386 -39.42 13.31 -8.22
CA ASN A 386 -40.88 13.35 -8.17
C ASN A 386 -41.49 14.76 -8.32
N ASP A 387 -40.65 15.80 -8.51
CA ASP A 387 -41.07 17.13 -8.96
C ASP A 387 -41.32 17.19 -10.49
N ASN A 388 -41.28 16.03 -11.16
CA ASN A 388 -41.41 15.86 -12.61
C ASN A 388 -40.30 16.57 -13.41
N THR A 389 -39.11 16.77 -12.85
CA THR A 389 -38.00 17.43 -13.56
C THR A 389 -36.76 16.56 -13.69
N VAL A 390 -35.95 16.84 -14.72
CA VAL A 390 -34.56 16.38 -14.82
C VAL A 390 -33.65 17.61 -14.70
N GLY A 391 -32.75 17.59 -13.71
CA GLY A 391 -31.64 18.55 -13.61
C GLY A 391 -30.43 18.02 -14.36
N ILE A 392 -29.84 18.84 -15.23
CA ILE A 392 -28.69 18.50 -16.07
C ILE A 392 -27.54 19.44 -15.69
N TRP A 393 -26.58 18.92 -14.93
CA TRP A 393 -25.55 19.68 -14.25
C TRP A 393 -24.21 19.54 -14.97
N ASP A 394 -23.57 20.67 -15.29
CA ASP A 394 -22.23 20.67 -15.86
C ASP A 394 -21.19 20.60 -14.73
N LEU A 395 -20.51 19.46 -14.65
CA LEU A 395 -19.45 19.18 -13.67
C LEU A 395 -18.05 19.29 -14.28
N THR A 396 -17.91 19.90 -15.45
CA THR A 396 -16.60 20.05 -16.13
C THR A 396 -15.63 20.93 -15.34
N ASP A 397 -16.12 21.81 -14.47
CA ASP A 397 -15.26 22.59 -13.56
C ASP A 397 -14.63 21.75 -12.44
N VAL A 398 -15.07 20.50 -12.21
CA VAL A 398 -14.31 19.49 -11.43
C VAL A 398 -12.95 19.16 -12.10
N SER A 399 -12.81 19.44 -13.40
CA SER A 399 -11.55 19.35 -14.16
C SER A 399 -10.83 20.70 -14.26
N ARG A 400 -11.56 21.82 -14.44
CA ARG A 400 -10.95 23.16 -14.58
C ARG A 400 -10.54 23.85 -13.29
N ALA A 401 -11.05 23.40 -12.16
CA ALA A 401 -10.46 23.65 -10.85
C ALA A 401 -10.40 22.36 -10.04
N GLN A 402 -9.53 21.43 -10.45
CA GLN A 402 -8.62 20.91 -9.43
C GLN A 402 -7.78 22.11 -8.96
N PRO A 403 -7.94 22.63 -7.73
CA PRO A 403 -6.81 23.32 -7.10
C PRO A 403 -5.63 22.34 -7.15
N GLU A 404 -4.42 22.82 -7.46
CA GLU A 404 -3.22 21.99 -7.66
C GLU A 404 -3.22 20.81 -6.69
N GLN A 405 -3.32 19.56 -7.19
CA GLN A 405 -3.64 18.40 -6.35
C GLN A 405 -2.80 18.46 -5.07
N PRO A 406 -3.43 18.67 -3.89
CA PRO A 406 -2.77 19.34 -2.79
C PRO A 406 -1.53 18.56 -2.41
N ARG A 407 -0.36 19.23 -2.54
CA ARG A 407 1.00 18.65 -2.47
C ARG A 407 1.02 17.44 -1.56
N ILE A 408 1.45 16.29 -2.09
CA ILE A 408 1.25 15.01 -1.39
C ILE A 408 1.87 15.15 0.00
N ASN A 409 1.07 15.01 1.05
CA ASN A 409 1.54 15.37 2.38
C ASN A 409 2.54 14.33 2.87
N ASN A 410 3.57 14.76 3.61
CA ASN A 410 4.49 13.83 4.26
C ASN A 410 3.74 12.93 5.26
N ASP A 411 2.65 13.39 5.86
CA ASP A 411 1.77 12.54 6.68
C ASP A 411 1.12 11.41 5.87
N GLU A 412 0.81 11.63 4.58
CA GLU A 412 0.26 10.59 3.69
C GLU A 412 1.30 9.50 3.43
N MET A 413 2.57 9.89 3.29
CA MET A 413 3.72 8.99 3.15
C MET A 413 4.00 8.19 4.43
N VAL A 414 3.97 8.84 5.60
CA VAL A 414 4.16 8.17 6.91
C VAL A 414 2.99 7.21 7.22
N ASN A 415 1.75 7.58 6.89
CA ASN A 415 0.58 6.70 7.02
C ASN A 415 0.63 5.52 6.03
N CYS A 416 1.26 5.68 4.87
CA CYS A 416 1.54 4.57 3.96
C CYS A 416 2.64 3.65 4.52
N LEU A 417 3.74 4.22 5.03
CA LEU A 417 4.81 3.46 5.69
C LEU A 417 4.29 2.65 6.89
N ALA A 418 3.35 3.20 7.67
CA ALA A 418 2.73 2.51 8.78
C ALA A 418 2.00 1.22 8.35
N LYS A 419 1.26 1.28 7.23
CA LYS A 419 0.59 0.11 6.62
C LYS A 419 1.61 -0.86 6.02
N PHE A 420 2.66 -0.34 5.39
CA PHE A 420 3.66 -1.17 4.70
C PHE A 420 4.57 -1.95 5.66
N VAL A 421 4.88 -1.37 6.82
CA VAL A 421 5.62 -2.03 7.93
C VAL A 421 4.77 -3.12 8.61
N ALA A 422 3.45 -3.00 8.62
CA ALA A 422 2.55 -4.00 9.22
C ALA A 422 2.58 -5.36 8.50
N TYR A 423 2.82 -5.37 7.18
CA TYR A 423 3.02 -6.62 6.43
C TYR A 423 4.36 -7.27 6.81
N LYS A 424 4.31 -8.50 7.32
CA LYS A 424 5.48 -9.28 7.75
C LYS A 424 6.20 -9.91 6.57
N THR A 425 6.77 -9.08 5.70
CA THR A 425 7.42 -9.45 4.44
C THR A 425 8.78 -10.16 4.63
N VAL A 426 8.83 -11.26 5.38
CA VAL A 426 10.08 -11.97 5.72
C VAL A 426 10.36 -13.08 4.71
N SER A 427 11.12 -12.77 3.64
CA SER A 427 11.47 -13.69 2.54
C SER A 427 12.09 -15.00 3.04
N SER A 428 13.04 -14.90 3.98
CA SER A 428 13.82 -16.02 4.53
C SER A 428 13.03 -17.06 5.34
N SER A 429 11.69 -16.96 5.42
CA SER A 429 10.85 -17.95 6.09
C SER A 429 9.54 -18.18 5.33
N PRO A 430 9.33 -19.38 4.72
CA PRO A 430 8.13 -19.71 3.94
C PRO A 430 6.79 -19.53 4.68
N LYS A 431 6.80 -19.52 6.02
CA LYS A 431 5.65 -19.15 6.87
C LYS A 431 5.03 -17.80 6.47
N PHE A 432 5.85 -16.86 5.99
CA PHE A 432 5.44 -15.50 5.67
C PHE A 432 5.22 -15.24 4.17
N ALA A 433 5.29 -16.27 3.30
CA ALA A 433 5.05 -16.10 1.86
C ALA A 433 3.70 -15.43 1.53
N GLY A 434 2.65 -15.69 2.33
CA GLY A 434 1.35 -15.01 2.20
C GLY A 434 1.38 -13.52 2.58
N GLU A 435 2.23 -13.13 3.55
CA GLU A 435 2.46 -11.73 3.95
C GLU A 435 3.33 -11.00 2.93
N CYS A 436 4.35 -11.66 2.36
CA CYS A 436 5.16 -11.13 1.27
C CYS A 436 4.32 -10.79 0.04
N ASN A 437 3.47 -11.74 -0.40
CA ASN A 437 2.56 -11.51 -1.54
C ASN A 437 1.53 -10.40 -1.25
N GLN A 438 0.97 -10.34 -0.03
CA GLN A 438 0.09 -9.24 0.36
C GLN A 438 0.79 -7.88 0.38
N GLY A 439 2.05 -7.83 0.84
CA GLY A 439 2.90 -6.63 0.81
C GLY A 439 3.19 -6.16 -0.62
N ALA A 440 3.52 -7.08 -1.53
CA ALA A 440 3.71 -6.79 -2.94
C ALA A 440 2.43 -6.26 -3.61
N ALA A 441 1.28 -6.90 -3.35
CA ALA A 441 -0.01 -6.47 -3.85
C ALA A 441 -0.47 -5.13 -3.26
N PHE A 442 -0.18 -4.86 -1.97
CA PHE A 442 -0.38 -3.55 -1.35
C PHE A 442 0.47 -2.48 -2.04
N LEU A 443 1.78 -2.71 -2.21
CA LEU A 443 2.69 -1.78 -2.85
C LEU A 443 2.29 -1.49 -4.30
N ARG A 444 1.92 -2.51 -5.07
CA ARG A 444 1.36 -2.36 -6.42
C ARG A 444 0.12 -1.46 -6.44
N ARG A 445 -0.89 -1.74 -5.59
CA ARG A 445 -2.11 -0.91 -5.50
C ARG A 445 -1.80 0.53 -5.10
N HIS A 446 -0.83 0.73 -4.20
CA HIS A 446 -0.41 2.07 -3.80
C HIS A 446 0.31 2.82 -4.94
N CYS A 447 1.14 2.15 -5.74
CA CYS A 447 1.73 2.72 -6.95
C CYS A 447 0.67 3.11 -7.99
N ILE A 448 -0.41 2.32 -8.16
CA ILE A 448 -1.55 2.70 -9.02
C ILE A 448 -2.23 3.98 -8.49
N TYR A 449 -2.52 4.04 -7.18
CA TYR A 449 -3.09 5.23 -6.52
C TYR A 449 -2.22 6.50 -6.66
N LEU A 450 -0.90 6.34 -6.67
CA LEU A 450 0.05 7.42 -6.93
C LEU A 450 0.10 7.85 -8.42
N GLY A 451 -0.44 7.05 -9.34
CA GLY A 451 -0.54 7.36 -10.78
C GLY A 451 0.41 6.57 -11.69
N ALA A 452 1.08 5.53 -11.18
CA ALA A 452 1.96 4.69 -11.98
C ALA A 452 1.20 3.61 -12.78
N LYS A 453 1.77 3.18 -13.92
CA LYS A 453 1.38 1.93 -14.59
C LYS A 453 2.15 0.78 -13.96
N THR A 454 1.48 -0.29 -13.51
CA THR A 454 2.10 -1.31 -12.64
C THR A 454 1.82 -2.75 -13.04
N ASN A 455 2.86 -3.59 -13.09
CA ASN A 455 2.77 -5.04 -13.25
C ASN A 455 3.50 -5.74 -12.08
N LEU A 456 3.06 -6.94 -11.71
CA LEU A 456 3.92 -7.87 -10.96
C LEU A 456 4.70 -8.72 -11.96
N LEU A 457 5.99 -8.92 -11.72
CA LEU A 457 6.83 -9.84 -12.48
C LEU A 457 7.08 -11.08 -11.62
N THR A 458 6.54 -12.22 -12.03
CA THR A 458 6.72 -13.48 -11.30
C THR A 458 8.14 -14.01 -11.50
N THR A 459 8.82 -14.28 -10.38
CA THR A 459 10.21 -14.74 -10.29
C THR A 459 10.36 -16.26 -10.22
N GLY A 460 9.32 -16.97 -9.78
CA GLY A 460 9.33 -18.41 -9.57
C GLY A 460 8.02 -18.90 -8.95
N ALA A 461 7.97 -20.18 -8.57
CA ALA A 461 6.84 -20.74 -7.81
C ALA A 461 6.96 -20.46 -6.30
N ASP A 462 8.19 -20.46 -5.79
CA ASP A 462 8.52 -20.35 -4.36
C ASP A 462 9.22 -19.03 -3.98
N THR A 463 9.24 -18.03 -4.88
CA THR A 463 9.87 -16.71 -4.66
C THR A 463 8.90 -15.55 -4.87
N ASN A 464 9.14 -14.44 -4.18
CA ASN A 464 8.25 -13.30 -4.09
C ASN A 464 8.37 -12.37 -5.32
N PRO A 465 7.24 -11.90 -5.90
CA PRO A 465 7.24 -11.23 -7.19
C PRO A 465 7.84 -9.81 -7.15
N ILE A 466 8.49 -9.39 -8.23
CA ILE A 466 9.01 -8.02 -8.37
C ILE A 466 7.87 -7.08 -8.72
N VAL A 467 7.69 -5.99 -7.96
CA VAL A 467 6.77 -4.91 -8.31
C VAL A 467 7.44 -3.99 -9.33
N HIS A 468 6.98 -4.04 -10.58
CA HIS A 468 7.37 -3.12 -11.64
C HIS A 468 6.35 -1.99 -11.75
N ALA A 469 6.77 -0.74 -11.51
CA ALA A 469 5.91 0.45 -11.62
C ALA A 469 6.56 1.53 -12.49
N ARG A 470 5.79 2.19 -13.37
CA ARG A 470 6.30 3.21 -14.30
C ARG A 470 5.47 4.49 -14.26
N PHE A 471 6.11 5.59 -13.89
CA PHE A 471 5.66 6.95 -14.15
C PHE A 471 6.22 7.39 -15.51
N ASN A 472 5.39 7.95 -16.37
CA ASN A 472 5.83 8.47 -17.68
C ASN A 472 6.00 9.98 -17.59
N ALA A 473 6.88 10.55 -18.41
CA ALA A 473 7.14 11.99 -18.40
C ALA A 473 5.85 12.81 -18.67
N THR A 474 5.53 13.71 -17.76
CA THR A 474 4.32 14.56 -17.78
C THR A 474 4.59 16.00 -18.21
N ALA A 475 5.85 16.45 -18.15
CA ALA A 475 6.20 17.84 -18.43
C ALA A 475 6.04 18.22 -19.92
N PRO A 476 5.70 19.49 -20.24
CA PRO A 476 5.63 19.97 -21.62
C PRO A 476 6.97 19.82 -22.38
N ASN A 477 8.08 19.95 -21.66
CA ASN A 477 9.46 19.81 -22.15
C ASN A 477 10.08 18.45 -21.75
N LYS A 478 9.27 17.38 -21.85
CA LYS A 478 9.69 16.00 -21.60
C LYS A 478 10.85 15.57 -22.50
N VAL A 479 11.69 14.69 -21.96
CA VAL A 479 12.84 14.07 -22.61
C VAL A 479 12.62 12.57 -22.66
N ASP A 480 12.94 11.92 -23.78
CA ASP A 480 12.85 10.46 -23.90
C ASP A 480 14.06 9.80 -23.23
N LYS A 481 13.98 9.75 -21.90
CA LYS A 481 14.97 9.21 -20.97
C LYS A 481 14.26 8.48 -19.84
N THR A 482 14.92 7.52 -19.20
CA THR A 482 14.38 6.76 -18.06
C THR A 482 15.39 6.68 -16.92
N ILE A 483 14.95 7.09 -15.73
CA ILE A 483 15.64 6.77 -14.47
C ILE A 483 15.01 5.49 -13.91
N LEU A 484 15.82 4.49 -13.57
CA LEU A 484 15.39 3.29 -12.87
C LEU A 484 15.71 3.41 -11.38
N PHE A 485 14.69 3.40 -10.53
CA PHE A 485 14.83 3.23 -9.09
C PHE A 485 14.77 1.74 -8.73
N TYR A 486 15.67 1.28 -7.87
CA TYR A 486 15.65 -0.07 -7.30
C TYR A 486 15.62 -0.05 -5.76
N GLY A 487 14.91 -1.01 -5.19
CA GLY A 487 14.90 -1.35 -3.76
C GLY A 487 14.23 -2.70 -3.52
N HIS A 488 13.95 -3.05 -2.26
CA HIS A 488 13.27 -4.30 -1.89
C HIS A 488 12.23 -4.10 -0.78
N TYR A 489 11.17 -4.89 -0.81
CA TYR A 489 10.09 -4.84 0.18
C TYR A 489 10.17 -5.95 1.23
N ASP A 490 11.04 -6.95 1.06
CA ASP A 490 11.32 -7.96 2.07
C ASP A 490 12.31 -7.46 3.14
N VAL A 491 12.24 -8.10 4.32
CA VAL A 491 12.89 -7.63 5.55
C VAL A 491 13.34 -8.81 6.45
N VAL A 492 14.47 -8.70 7.16
CA VAL A 492 14.88 -9.71 8.15
C VAL A 492 13.87 -9.90 9.28
N GLY A 493 13.62 -11.16 9.66
CA GLY A 493 12.67 -11.53 10.70
C GLY A 493 12.98 -10.94 12.08
N ALA A 494 11.98 -10.32 12.73
CA ALA A 494 12.13 -9.71 14.05
C ALA A 494 11.68 -10.62 15.22
N ASP A 495 10.84 -11.62 14.96
CA ASP A 495 10.23 -12.50 15.99
C ASP A 495 11.27 -13.11 16.96
N ALA A 496 12.41 -13.60 16.45
CA ALA A 496 13.46 -14.24 17.28
C ALA A 496 14.22 -13.29 18.22
N ASN A 497 14.03 -11.97 18.08
CA ASN A 497 14.60 -10.95 18.96
C ASN A 497 13.51 -10.07 19.63
N ARG A 498 12.24 -10.51 19.64
CA ARG A 498 11.07 -9.70 20.05
C ARG A 498 11.25 -9.01 21.41
N ASP A 499 11.87 -9.69 22.37
CA ASP A 499 12.14 -9.19 23.75
C ASP A 499 13.18 -8.05 23.83
N LYS A 500 13.92 -7.79 22.74
CA LYS A 500 14.90 -6.70 22.63
C LYS A 500 14.33 -5.44 21.97
N TRP A 501 13.09 -5.51 21.47
CA TRP A 501 12.39 -4.37 20.89
C TRP A 501 11.61 -3.60 21.96
N ASN A 502 11.77 -2.28 21.97
CA ASN A 502 11.04 -1.36 22.85
C ASN A 502 9.58 -1.16 22.39
N THR A 503 9.30 -1.44 21.12
CA THR A 503 7.98 -1.30 20.44
C THR A 503 7.57 -2.64 19.83
N ASP A 504 6.50 -2.69 19.02
CA ASP A 504 6.34 -3.81 18.09
C ASP A 504 7.11 -3.54 16.78
N PRO A 505 7.97 -4.48 16.30
CA PRO A 505 8.65 -4.31 15.02
C PRO A 505 7.69 -4.17 13.83
N TYR A 506 6.48 -4.71 13.92
CA TYR A 506 5.49 -4.67 12.85
C TYR A 506 4.35 -3.66 13.13
N GLN A 507 4.58 -2.69 14.03
CA GLN A 507 3.70 -1.55 14.24
C GLN A 507 4.51 -0.25 14.28
N LEU A 508 4.41 0.55 13.21
CA LEU A 508 5.15 1.81 13.11
C LEU A 508 4.85 2.73 14.29
N THR A 509 5.87 3.00 15.09
CA THR A 509 5.73 3.77 16.35
C THR A 509 6.63 5.00 16.27
N SER A 510 6.07 6.21 16.36
CA SER A 510 6.88 7.44 16.36
C SER A 510 7.27 7.86 17.78
N ILE A 511 8.56 8.11 18.00
CA ILE A 511 9.12 8.55 19.28
C ILE A 511 10.26 9.53 18.99
N ASP A 512 10.26 10.71 19.62
CA ASP A 512 11.33 11.72 19.59
C ASP A 512 11.87 12.10 18.19
N GLY A 513 10.98 12.15 17.19
CA GLY A 513 11.33 12.50 15.80
C GLY A 513 11.91 11.34 14.97
N PHE A 514 11.87 10.11 15.51
CA PHE A 514 12.15 8.87 14.78
C PHE A 514 10.85 8.08 14.55
N LEU A 515 10.89 7.20 13.56
CA LEU A 515 9.87 6.19 13.26
C LEU A 515 10.48 4.81 13.50
N TYR A 516 10.00 4.07 14.50
CA TYR A 516 10.48 2.73 14.85
C TYR A 516 9.64 1.65 14.17
N GLY A 517 10.30 0.62 13.64
CA GLY A 517 9.67 -0.54 12.99
C GLY A 517 10.67 -1.30 12.12
N ARG A 518 10.37 -2.55 11.75
CA ARG A 518 11.20 -3.36 10.86
C ARG A 518 11.01 -2.92 9.41
N GLY A 519 12.12 -2.60 8.75
CA GLY A 519 12.21 -2.14 7.38
C GLY A 519 11.83 -0.69 7.16
N VAL A 520 11.78 0.13 8.21
CA VAL A 520 11.57 1.58 8.09
C VAL A 520 12.75 2.26 7.40
N THR A 521 13.97 1.78 7.63
CA THR A 521 15.15 2.21 6.85
C THR A 521 15.58 1.16 5.83
N ASP A 522 15.26 -0.13 6.04
CA ASP A 522 15.72 -1.24 5.18
C ASP A 522 14.57 -2.10 4.63
N ASN A 523 13.89 -1.75 3.52
CA ASN A 523 14.08 -0.59 2.66
C ASN A 523 12.76 0.16 2.36
N LYS A 524 11.70 -0.10 3.13
CA LYS A 524 10.32 0.38 2.86
C LYS A 524 10.19 1.91 2.93
N GLY A 525 10.91 2.58 3.82
CA GLY A 525 10.94 4.05 3.90
C GLY A 525 11.55 4.71 2.67
N PRO A 526 12.81 4.38 2.30
CA PRO A 526 13.44 4.87 1.06
C PRO A 526 12.61 4.64 -0.20
N ILE A 527 12.00 3.46 -0.36
CA ILE A 527 11.06 3.17 -1.45
C ILE A 527 9.91 4.19 -1.52
N LEU A 528 9.23 4.44 -0.40
CA LEU A 528 8.10 5.37 -0.38
C LEU A 528 8.55 6.82 -0.61
N ALA A 529 9.72 7.23 -0.11
CA ALA A 529 10.29 8.54 -0.39
C ALA A 529 10.52 8.77 -1.89
N ALA A 530 11.04 7.76 -2.62
CA ALA A 530 11.21 7.84 -4.06
C ALA A 530 9.87 7.83 -4.83
N LEU A 531 8.94 6.93 -4.46
CA LEU A 531 7.61 6.86 -5.07
C LEU A 531 6.81 8.17 -4.90
N TYR A 532 6.80 8.74 -3.70
CA TYR A 532 6.11 10.01 -3.42
C TYR A 532 6.79 11.22 -4.07
N ALA A 533 8.08 11.16 -4.37
CA ALA A 533 8.77 12.19 -5.14
C ALA A 533 8.38 12.15 -6.63
N ALA A 534 8.41 10.96 -7.26
CA ALA A 534 7.97 10.78 -8.64
C ALA A 534 6.49 11.15 -8.82
N ALA A 535 5.63 10.78 -7.86
CA ALA A 535 4.21 11.08 -7.86
C ALA A 535 3.90 12.59 -7.72
N ASP A 536 4.62 13.32 -6.86
CA ASP A 536 4.41 14.78 -6.70
C ASP A 536 4.73 15.53 -8.01
N LEU A 537 5.86 15.19 -8.64
CA LEU A 537 6.26 15.73 -9.95
C LEU A 537 5.27 15.35 -11.07
N ALA A 538 4.75 14.12 -11.08
CA ALA A 538 3.77 13.68 -12.07
C ALA A 538 2.43 14.40 -11.91
N ARG A 539 1.91 14.52 -10.67
CA ARG A 539 0.67 15.24 -10.35
C ARG A 539 0.78 16.74 -10.70
N ARG A 540 1.94 17.36 -10.47
CA ARG A 540 2.26 18.75 -10.84
C ARG A 540 2.56 18.97 -12.33
N LYS A 541 2.67 17.91 -13.13
CA LYS A 541 3.09 17.95 -14.54
C LYS A 541 4.49 18.54 -14.74
N GLU A 542 5.38 18.27 -13.79
CA GLU A 542 6.79 18.71 -13.78
C GLU A 542 7.78 17.56 -14.07
N LEU A 543 7.34 16.30 -14.06
CA LEU A 543 8.20 15.15 -14.30
C LEU A 543 8.73 15.13 -15.76
N ARG A 544 10.03 15.38 -15.95
CA ARG A 544 10.65 15.56 -17.27
C ARG A 544 11.07 14.28 -17.99
N CYS A 545 11.39 13.21 -17.25
CA CYS A 545 11.76 11.90 -17.81
C CYS A 545 10.76 10.82 -17.36
N ASN A 546 10.91 9.60 -17.87
CA ASN A 546 10.25 8.44 -17.27
C ASN A 546 10.95 8.05 -15.97
N VAL A 547 10.21 7.54 -15.00
CA VAL A 547 10.77 6.90 -13.80
C VAL A 547 10.17 5.51 -13.66
N VAL A 548 11.03 4.49 -13.73
CA VAL A 548 10.67 3.07 -13.54
C VAL A 548 11.16 2.62 -12.19
N PHE A 549 10.35 1.84 -11.48
CA PHE A 549 10.67 1.22 -10.20
C PHE A 549 10.72 -0.29 -10.40
N LEU A 550 11.80 -0.92 -9.97
CA LEU A 550 11.89 -2.37 -9.78
C LEU A 550 12.08 -2.64 -8.28
N ILE A 551 11.07 -3.23 -7.64
CA ILE A 551 11.08 -3.45 -6.19
C ILE A 551 10.91 -4.95 -5.93
N GLU A 552 11.97 -5.62 -5.49
CA GLU A 552 11.98 -7.08 -5.28
C GLU A 552 11.57 -7.48 -3.86
N GLY A 553 11.39 -8.79 -3.64
CA GLY A 553 10.99 -9.37 -2.35
C GLY A 553 11.89 -10.53 -1.91
N GLU A 554 13.15 -10.55 -2.34
CA GLU A 554 14.12 -11.62 -2.07
C GLU A 554 15.53 -11.11 -1.69
N GLU A 555 15.75 -9.81 -1.48
CA GLU A 555 17.13 -9.26 -1.29
C GLU A 555 17.78 -9.86 -0.03
N GLU A 556 17.01 -9.89 1.06
CA GLU A 556 17.37 -10.47 2.36
C GLU A 556 17.52 -12.01 2.31
N SER A 557 17.17 -12.61 1.16
CA SER A 557 17.30 -14.03 0.83
C SER A 557 18.19 -14.28 -0.41
N GLY A 558 18.93 -13.27 -0.87
CA GLY A 558 19.94 -13.38 -1.94
C GLY A 558 19.48 -13.04 -3.37
N SER A 559 18.43 -12.24 -3.53
CA SER A 559 17.84 -11.80 -4.81
C SER A 559 17.53 -12.94 -5.78
N GLN A 560 16.92 -14.02 -5.26
CA GLN A 560 16.69 -15.26 -6.00
C GLN A 560 15.84 -15.03 -7.25
N ASN A 561 16.32 -15.53 -8.39
CA ASN A 561 15.76 -15.37 -9.74
C ASN A 561 15.58 -13.92 -10.25
N PHE A 562 16.02 -12.89 -9.52
CA PHE A 562 15.90 -11.49 -9.95
C PHE A 562 16.56 -11.24 -11.31
N HIS A 563 17.81 -11.70 -11.47
CA HIS A 563 18.61 -11.51 -12.69
C HIS A 563 17.93 -12.09 -13.94
N GLU A 564 17.31 -13.27 -13.84
CA GLU A 564 16.61 -13.93 -14.94
C GLU A 564 15.27 -13.27 -15.24
N THR A 565 14.56 -12.83 -14.20
CA THR A 565 13.26 -12.15 -14.33
C THR A 565 13.41 -10.79 -15.01
N VAL A 566 14.46 -10.03 -14.67
CA VAL A 566 14.76 -8.75 -15.33
C VAL A 566 15.19 -8.94 -16.79
N ARG A 567 15.99 -9.96 -17.10
CA ARG A 567 16.34 -10.31 -18.50
C ARG A 567 15.11 -10.64 -19.34
N THR A 568 14.24 -11.50 -18.80
CA THR A 568 12.99 -11.91 -19.44
C THR A 568 12.05 -10.73 -19.72
N HIS A 569 11.93 -9.80 -18.77
CA HIS A 569 11.03 -8.64 -18.87
C HIS A 569 11.72 -7.35 -19.37
N LYS A 570 12.96 -7.42 -19.86
CA LYS A 570 13.77 -6.25 -20.27
C LYS A 570 13.08 -5.37 -21.32
N SER A 571 12.34 -5.99 -22.24
CA SER A 571 11.52 -5.30 -23.25
C SER A 571 10.32 -4.53 -22.66
N GLN A 572 9.78 -4.98 -21.53
CA GLN A 572 8.68 -4.31 -20.81
C GLN A 572 9.18 -3.17 -19.92
N ILE A 573 10.36 -3.34 -19.32
CA ILE A 573 11.07 -2.30 -18.55
C ILE A 573 11.47 -1.15 -19.49
N GLY A 574 12.01 -1.49 -20.67
CA GLY A 574 12.43 -0.55 -21.70
C GLY A 574 13.86 -0.03 -21.50
N PRO A 575 14.27 1.00 -22.25
CA PRO A 575 15.57 1.63 -22.07
C PRO A 575 15.66 2.33 -20.71
N VAL A 576 16.86 2.27 -20.13
CA VAL A 576 17.25 2.88 -18.85
C VAL A 576 18.55 3.64 -19.09
N ASP A 577 18.61 4.89 -18.62
CA ASP A 577 19.74 5.79 -18.83
C ASP A 577 20.54 6.01 -17.55
N TRP A 578 19.87 5.94 -16.39
CA TRP A 578 20.47 6.08 -15.07
C TRP A 578 19.81 5.14 -14.08
N ILE A 579 20.58 4.58 -13.14
CA ILE A 579 20.09 3.69 -12.09
C ILE A 579 20.30 4.36 -10.73
N LEU A 580 19.28 4.38 -9.89
CA LEU A 580 19.29 4.98 -8.56
C LEU A 580 18.84 3.97 -7.51
N LEU A 581 19.63 3.82 -6.46
CA LEU A 581 19.36 2.97 -5.30
C LEU A 581 19.31 3.84 -4.05
N ALA A 582 18.68 3.31 -3.00
CA ALA A 582 18.62 3.96 -1.70
C ALA A 582 18.64 2.94 -0.56
N ASN A 583 19.55 1.95 -0.65
CA ASN A 583 19.85 1.05 0.46
C ASN A 583 21.30 1.28 0.90
N SER A 584 21.47 2.19 1.86
CA SER A 584 22.78 2.62 2.39
C SER A 584 22.61 3.58 3.57
N TYR A 585 23.70 3.79 4.32
CA TYR A 585 23.68 4.43 5.64
C TYR A 585 24.74 5.52 5.76
N TRP A 586 24.44 6.57 6.52
CA TRP A 586 25.41 7.63 6.83
C TRP A 586 26.55 7.08 7.70
N LEU A 587 27.73 7.70 7.60
CA LEU A 587 28.91 7.27 8.33
C LEU A 587 28.85 7.67 9.82
N ASP A 588 28.16 8.76 10.13
CA ASP A 588 27.78 9.24 11.46
C ASP A 588 26.27 9.63 11.48
N ASP A 589 25.82 10.33 12.52
CA ASP A 589 24.44 10.84 12.66
C ASP A 589 24.28 12.32 12.21
N HIS A 590 25.30 12.92 11.59
CA HIS A 590 25.42 14.38 11.43
C HIS A 590 25.63 14.83 9.99
N ASN A 591 26.37 14.06 9.19
CA ASN A 591 26.86 14.45 7.89
C ASN A 591 26.27 13.56 6.78
N PRO A 592 25.51 14.12 5.82
CA PRO A 592 24.95 13.34 4.73
C PRO A 592 26.05 12.74 3.86
N CYS A 593 25.82 11.52 3.37
CA CYS A 593 26.79 10.75 2.62
C CYS A 593 26.28 10.41 1.20
N LEU A 594 27.20 10.04 0.31
CA LEU A 594 26.91 9.40 -0.98
C LEU A 594 27.78 8.16 -1.13
N THR A 595 27.14 6.99 -1.31
CA THR A 595 27.85 5.71 -1.39
C THR A 595 28.19 5.39 -2.84
N TYR A 596 29.47 5.44 -3.19
CA TYR A 596 29.99 5.21 -4.55
C TYR A 596 30.70 3.85 -4.73
N GLY A 597 30.71 3.00 -3.70
CA GLY A 597 31.22 1.64 -3.82
C GLY A 597 30.81 0.73 -2.68
N LEU A 598 30.65 -0.55 -3.01
CA LEU A 598 30.25 -1.63 -2.12
C LEU A 598 31.19 -2.82 -2.31
N ARG A 599 31.47 -3.56 -1.25
CA ARG A 599 32.25 -4.80 -1.34
C ARG A 599 31.37 -5.91 -1.89
N GLY A 600 31.97 -6.89 -2.57
CA GLY A 600 31.29 -8.14 -2.87
C GLY A 600 31.36 -9.09 -1.68
N VAL A 601 30.72 -10.25 -1.78
CA VAL A 601 30.89 -11.33 -0.81
C VAL A 601 30.72 -12.71 -1.44
N VAL A 602 31.55 -13.66 -1.02
CA VAL A 602 31.31 -15.11 -1.17
C VAL A 602 31.09 -15.69 0.21
N HIS A 603 29.97 -16.36 0.45
CA HIS A 603 29.69 -17.15 1.64
C HIS A 603 29.87 -18.64 1.32
N ALA A 604 30.52 -19.38 2.23
CA ALA A 604 30.77 -20.80 2.05
C ALA A 604 30.72 -21.59 3.36
N ASN A 605 30.29 -22.86 3.27
CA ASN A 605 30.53 -23.86 4.30
C ASN A 605 31.63 -24.81 3.82
N LEU A 606 32.59 -25.11 4.71
CA LEU A 606 33.52 -26.23 4.56
C LEU A 606 33.08 -27.32 5.53
N ILE A 607 32.80 -28.52 5.02
CA ILE A 607 32.28 -29.64 5.79
C ILE A 607 33.24 -30.82 5.63
N VAL A 608 33.76 -31.33 6.74
CA VAL A 608 34.53 -32.58 6.77
C VAL A 608 33.70 -33.66 7.45
N THR A 609 33.64 -34.85 6.86
CA THR A 609 32.85 -36.00 7.34
C THR A 609 33.66 -37.29 7.33
N SER A 610 33.45 -38.12 8.34
CA SER A 610 33.98 -39.49 8.41
C SER A 610 32.87 -40.51 8.16
N ASP A 611 33.25 -41.65 7.58
CA ASP A 611 32.43 -42.87 7.55
C ASP A 611 32.28 -43.50 8.95
N HIS A 612 33.17 -43.17 9.89
CA HIS A 612 33.07 -43.62 11.27
C HIS A 612 31.91 -42.92 12.02
N PRO A 613 31.27 -43.58 12.99
CA PRO A 613 30.34 -42.94 13.93
C PRO A 613 31.09 -41.99 14.88
N ASP A 614 30.39 -41.35 15.81
CA ASP A 614 31.05 -40.61 16.88
C ASP A 614 31.85 -41.59 17.79
N LEU A 615 33.16 -41.38 17.91
CA LEU A 615 34.11 -42.27 18.61
C LEU A 615 34.55 -41.68 19.96
N HIS A 616 35.16 -42.49 20.84
CA HIS A 616 35.61 -42.04 22.15
C HIS A 616 37.11 -41.66 22.12
N SER A 617 37.43 -40.37 22.29
CA SER A 617 38.79 -39.86 22.05
C SER A 617 39.88 -40.45 22.95
N GLY A 618 39.52 -40.99 24.12
CA GLY A 618 40.44 -41.70 25.01
C GLY A 618 40.63 -43.20 24.71
N ILE A 619 39.96 -43.75 23.69
CA ILE A 619 40.07 -45.15 23.25
C ILE A 619 40.52 -45.20 21.79
N ASP A 620 39.84 -44.44 20.92
CA ASP A 620 40.01 -44.49 19.46
C ASP A 620 41.01 -43.42 18.95
N GLY A 621 41.26 -42.38 19.75
CA GLY A 621 42.20 -41.30 19.43
C GLY A 621 43.63 -41.82 19.26
N SER A 622 44.09 -41.86 18.01
CA SER A 622 45.35 -42.48 17.63
C SER A 622 45.95 -41.82 16.39
N ALA A 623 47.24 -42.02 16.14
CA ALA A 623 47.93 -41.51 14.95
C ALA A 623 47.55 -42.24 13.64
N LEU A 624 46.58 -43.16 13.67
CA LEU A 624 46.06 -43.90 12.53
C LEU A 624 44.59 -43.55 12.20
N LEU A 625 44.00 -42.60 12.95
CA LEU A 625 42.65 -42.11 12.77
C LEU A 625 42.68 -40.64 12.32
N ASP A 626 41.92 -40.35 11.27
CA ASP A 626 41.72 -38.99 10.79
C ASP A 626 40.44 -38.41 11.41
N GLU A 627 40.59 -37.32 12.16
CA GLU A 627 39.49 -36.72 12.90
C GLU A 627 38.92 -35.52 12.13
N PRO A 628 37.63 -35.47 11.76
CA PRO A 628 37.07 -34.39 10.94
C PRO A 628 37.34 -32.97 11.46
N LEU A 629 37.39 -32.77 12.79
CA LEU A 629 37.70 -31.48 13.41
C LEU A 629 39.20 -31.12 13.31
N LYS A 630 40.10 -32.09 13.46
CA LYS A 630 41.56 -31.93 13.29
C LYS A 630 41.85 -31.48 11.85
N ASP A 631 41.29 -32.21 10.88
CA ASP A 631 41.53 -31.97 9.46
C ASP A 631 40.94 -30.62 9.02
N LEU A 632 39.70 -30.30 9.43
CA LEU A 632 39.10 -28.98 9.22
C LEU A 632 39.93 -27.86 9.87
N THR A 633 40.50 -28.07 11.05
CA THR A 633 41.34 -27.06 11.73
C THR A 633 42.67 -26.83 10.99
N MET A 634 43.31 -27.89 10.49
CA MET A 634 44.50 -27.78 9.64
C MET A 634 44.18 -27.04 8.33
N LEU A 635 43.08 -27.42 7.68
CA LEU A 635 42.58 -26.83 6.44
C LEU A 635 42.29 -25.33 6.57
N LEU A 636 41.55 -24.91 7.61
CA LEU A 636 41.29 -23.49 7.91
C LEU A 636 42.59 -22.70 8.15
N GLY A 637 43.61 -23.34 8.75
CA GLY A 637 44.94 -22.76 8.94
C GLY A 637 45.67 -22.43 7.64
N THR A 638 45.29 -23.03 6.50
CA THR A 638 45.90 -22.73 5.20
C THR A 638 45.33 -21.46 4.54
N LEU A 639 44.09 -21.08 4.84
CA LEU A 639 43.37 -20.00 4.15
C LEU A 639 43.91 -18.59 4.46
N VAL A 640 44.44 -18.39 5.68
CA VAL A 640 44.79 -17.06 6.20
C VAL A 640 46.24 -17.02 6.69
N GLY A 641 47.06 -16.23 5.99
CA GLY A 641 48.44 -15.95 6.34
C GLY A 641 48.61 -14.86 7.41
N ARG A 642 49.87 -14.54 7.69
CA ARG A 642 50.25 -13.53 8.70
C ARG A 642 49.56 -12.18 8.41
N LYS A 643 49.03 -11.55 9.47
CA LYS A 643 48.25 -10.29 9.44
C LYS A 643 46.95 -10.34 8.61
N GLY A 644 46.34 -11.52 8.42
CA GLY A 644 45.04 -11.63 7.75
C GLY A 644 45.11 -11.68 6.22
N ARG A 645 46.30 -11.76 5.62
CA ARG A 645 46.45 -11.93 4.17
C ARG A 645 45.79 -13.24 3.74
N ILE A 646 44.85 -13.17 2.80
CA ILE A 646 44.24 -14.35 2.18
C ILE A 646 45.29 -15.06 1.30
N ASN A 647 45.41 -16.38 1.45
CA ASN A 647 46.47 -17.19 0.83
C ASN A 647 46.09 -17.82 -0.53
N LEU A 648 44.86 -17.60 -1.02
CA LEU A 648 44.43 -18.09 -2.34
C LEU A 648 45.40 -17.57 -3.44
N PRO A 649 45.83 -18.42 -4.40
CA PRO A 649 46.69 -18.01 -5.52
C PRO A 649 46.11 -16.84 -6.30
N GLY A 650 46.95 -15.90 -6.73
CA GLY A 650 46.57 -14.71 -7.51
C GLY A 650 45.65 -13.69 -6.80
N PHE A 651 45.03 -14.04 -5.67
CA PHE A 651 43.86 -13.33 -5.11
C PHE A 651 44.07 -11.83 -4.83
N GLN A 652 45.30 -11.39 -4.54
CA GLN A 652 45.62 -10.00 -4.22
C GLN A 652 46.01 -9.16 -5.46
N GLU A 653 46.17 -9.78 -6.64
CA GLU A 653 46.67 -9.13 -7.85
C GLU A 653 45.66 -8.20 -8.55
N PRO A 654 44.33 -8.48 -8.55
CA PRO A 654 43.35 -7.56 -9.15
C PRO A 654 43.10 -6.27 -8.36
N VAL A 655 43.55 -6.21 -7.09
CA VAL A 655 43.20 -5.13 -6.13
C VAL A 655 43.75 -3.78 -6.60
N LEU A 656 42.84 -2.87 -6.95
CA LEU A 656 43.18 -1.55 -7.50
C LEU A 656 44.12 -0.72 -6.59
N PRO A 657 45.17 -0.09 -7.15
CA PRO A 657 46.07 0.78 -6.39
C PRO A 657 45.36 2.08 -5.95
N LEU A 658 45.80 2.64 -4.82
CA LEU A 658 45.19 3.83 -4.22
C LEU A 658 45.54 5.11 -5.00
N THR A 659 44.57 5.64 -5.75
CA THR A 659 44.70 6.89 -6.53
C THR A 659 44.74 8.13 -5.62
N ASP A 660 45.26 9.24 -6.13
CA ASP A 660 45.31 10.50 -5.36
C ASP A 660 43.93 11.13 -5.13
N ALA A 661 43.00 10.95 -6.08
CA ALA A 661 41.59 11.32 -5.88
C ALA A 661 40.93 10.52 -4.75
N GLU A 662 41.22 9.21 -4.63
CA GLU A 662 40.69 8.42 -3.52
C GLU A 662 41.31 8.83 -2.17
N LYS A 663 42.61 9.16 -2.13
CA LYS A 663 43.26 9.74 -0.92
C LYS A 663 42.58 11.03 -0.47
N GLN A 664 42.25 11.92 -1.40
CA GLN A 664 41.56 13.18 -1.11
C GLN A 664 40.15 12.94 -0.53
N ARG A 665 39.41 11.93 -1.02
CA ARG A 665 38.11 11.55 -0.43
C ARG A 665 38.26 11.02 1.01
N TYR A 666 39.25 10.18 1.30
CA TYR A 666 39.52 9.75 2.69
C TYR A 666 39.95 10.90 3.61
N ALA A 667 40.74 11.87 3.12
CA ALA A 667 41.10 13.06 3.89
C ALA A 667 39.85 13.88 4.24
N ALA A 668 39.00 14.16 3.25
CA ALA A 668 37.73 14.89 3.44
C ALA A 668 36.75 14.16 4.40
N ILE A 669 36.73 12.82 4.41
CA ILE A 669 35.99 12.05 5.42
C ILE A 669 36.54 12.35 6.84
N SER A 670 37.86 12.33 7.02
CA SER A 670 38.49 12.58 8.32
C SER A 670 38.24 14.02 8.80
N ASP A 671 38.45 15.01 7.92
CA ASP A 671 38.26 16.44 8.22
C ASP A 671 36.84 16.78 8.70
N VAL A 672 35.83 16.01 8.27
CA VAL A 672 34.42 16.22 8.61
C VAL A 672 33.94 15.36 9.79
N LEU A 673 34.53 14.17 10.03
CA LEU A 673 34.22 13.34 11.19
C LEU A 673 34.90 13.81 12.49
N LEU A 674 36.18 14.18 12.42
CA LEU A 674 36.98 14.52 13.61
C LEU A 674 36.38 15.63 14.50
N PRO A 675 35.73 16.69 13.96
CA PRO A 675 35.07 17.72 14.77
C PRO A 675 33.90 17.21 15.63
N HIS A 676 33.25 16.11 15.24
CA HIS A 676 32.14 15.50 15.99
C HIS A 676 32.58 14.32 16.87
N HIS A 677 33.75 13.75 16.60
CA HIS A 677 34.27 12.56 17.27
C HIS A 677 35.64 12.80 17.93
N PRO A 678 35.71 13.62 19.01
CA PRO A 678 36.95 13.97 19.69
C PRO A 678 37.65 12.78 20.39
N GLU A 679 36.98 11.62 20.51
CA GLU A 679 37.58 10.36 20.92
C GLU A 679 38.58 9.77 19.89
N ILE A 680 38.56 10.24 18.64
CA ILE A 680 39.45 9.80 17.57
C ILE A 680 40.75 10.62 17.60
N ALA A 681 41.72 10.16 18.39
CA ALA A 681 43.00 10.84 18.57
C ALA A 681 43.97 10.77 17.37
N ASP A 682 43.67 9.99 16.32
CA ASP A 682 44.57 9.71 15.20
C ASP A 682 43.81 9.59 13.87
N SER A 683 44.00 10.58 12.99
CA SER A 683 43.41 10.66 11.64
C SER A 683 43.94 9.57 10.70
N ASP A 684 45.24 9.27 10.76
CA ASP A 684 45.87 8.28 9.87
C ASP A 684 45.43 6.87 10.24
N ALA A 685 45.23 6.58 11.53
CA ALA A 685 44.63 5.34 12.00
C ALA A 685 43.15 5.20 11.58
N LEU A 686 42.37 6.28 11.60
CA LEU A 686 40.99 6.29 11.10
C LEU A 686 40.96 5.99 9.59
N ILE A 687 41.67 6.78 8.78
CA ILE A 687 41.75 6.63 7.32
C ILE A 687 42.18 5.20 6.95
N LYS A 688 43.23 4.69 7.61
CA LYS A 688 43.71 3.32 7.39
C LYS A 688 42.67 2.26 7.73
N SER A 689 41.88 2.45 8.79
CA SER A 689 40.78 1.54 9.12
C SER A 689 39.67 1.55 8.08
N LEU A 690 39.26 2.74 7.60
CA LEU A 690 38.29 2.87 6.52
C LEU A 690 38.79 2.18 5.24
N MET A 691 40.08 2.33 4.90
CA MET A 691 40.68 1.60 3.79
C MET A 691 40.58 0.06 3.95
N HIS A 692 40.91 -0.48 5.12
CA HIS A 692 40.80 -1.92 5.40
C HIS A 692 39.33 -2.40 5.40
N ARG A 693 38.38 -1.52 5.74
CA ARG A 693 36.93 -1.82 5.74
C ARG A 693 36.28 -1.76 4.37
N TRP A 694 36.81 -0.97 3.43
CA TRP A 694 36.12 -0.63 2.18
C TRP A 694 36.85 -1.00 0.88
N ARG A 695 38.19 -0.97 0.86
CA ARG A 695 39.00 -1.20 -0.36
C ARG A 695 40.00 -2.35 -0.28
N GLU A 696 39.99 -3.10 0.82
CA GLU A 696 40.83 -4.29 0.99
C GLU A 696 39.95 -5.53 1.25
N PRO A 697 40.26 -6.68 0.63
CA PRO A 697 39.48 -7.90 0.80
C PRO A 697 39.79 -8.57 2.14
N SER A 698 38.81 -9.26 2.72
CA SER A 698 38.93 -9.86 4.06
C SER A 698 38.18 -11.18 4.19
N LEU A 699 38.80 -12.17 4.83
CA LEU A 699 38.19 -13.48 5.12
C LEU A 699 37.83 -13.54 6.60
N THR A 700 36.60 -13.94 6.89
CA THR A 700 36.10 -14.16 8.26
C THR A 700 35.58 -15.59 8.38
N ILE A 701 36.01 -16.30 9.42
CA ILE A 701 35.42 -17.57 9.84
C ILE A 701 34.39 -17.21 10.93
N HIS A 702 33.12 -17.51 10.69
CA HIS A 702 32.00 -17.08 11.55
C HIS A 702 31.73 -18.07 12.67
N ALA A 703 31.76 -19.36 12.34
CA ALA A 703 31.48 -20.45 13.27
C ALA A 703 32.25 -21.71 12.87
N VAL A 704 32.59 -22.54 13.86
CA VAL A 704 32.97 -23.94 13.67
C VAL A 704 32.00 -24.78 14.51
N GLU A 705 31.21 -25.60 13.83
CA GLU A 705 30.12 -26.40 14.38
C GLU A 705 30.53 -27.87 14.45
N VAL A 706 30.36 -28.48 15.62
CA VAL A 706 30.73 -29.87 15.90
C VAL A 706 29.57 -30.52 16.68
N PRO A 707 28.92 -31.58 16.16
CA PRO A 707 27.86 -32.29 16.87
C PRO A 707 28.33 -32.81 18.23
N GLY A 708 27.47 -32.69 19.26
CA GLY A 708 27.75 -33.11 20.64
C GLY A 708 28.44 -32.08 21.55
N SER A 709 28.93 -30.96 21.02
CA SER A 709 29.75 -29.96 21.75
C SER A 709 29.03 -29.05 22.77
N SER A 710 27.86 -29.46 23.30
CA SER A 710 27.00 -28.59 24.11
C SER A 710 27.52 -28.35 25.55
N LYS A 711 28.22 -27.22 25.75
CA LYS A 711 28.54 -26.57 27.04
C LYS A 711 29.39 -27.35 28.07
N SER A 712 29.81 -28.58 27.78
CA SER A 712 30.82 -29.32 28.56
C SER A 712 31.84 -29.93 27.62
N ALA A 713 33.08 -30.13 28.09
CA ALA A 713 34.08 -30.88 27.35
C ALA A 713 33.67 -32.35 27.28
N THR A 714 33.46 -32.86 26.06
CA THR A 714 33.14 -34.27 25.76
C THR A 714 34.38 -35.00 25.25
N THR A 715 34.61 -36.23 25.69
CA THR A 715 35.70 -37.10 25.20
C THR A 715 35.29 -37.83 23.91
N THR A 716 34.84 -37.06 22.92
CA THR A 716 34.19 -37.56 21.70
C THR A 716 34.89 -37.01 20.46
N ILE A 717 35.24 -37.89 19.53
CA ILE A 717 35.66 -37.55 18.17
C ILE A 717 34.38 -37.56 17.32
N SER A 718 33.87 -36.39 16.95
CA SER A 718 32.62 -36.30 16.21
C SER A 718 32.81 -36.61 14.72
N ARG A 719 31.89 -37.41 14.15
CA ARG A 719 31.88 -37.87 12.75
C ARG A 719 31.80 -36.78 11.68
N LYS A 720 31.58 -35.52 12.08
CA LYS A 720 31.38 -34.37 11.20
C LYS A 720 31.86 -33.10 11.88
N ALA A 721 32.55 -32.25 11.14
CA ALA A 721 32.83 -30.87 11.52
C ALA A 721 32.45 -29.94 10.37
N LYS A 722 31.91 -28.75 10.67
CA LYS A 722 31.54 -27.73 9.69
C LYS A 722 32.14 -26.38 10.09
N ALA A 723 32.70 -25.65 9.14
CA ALA A 723 33.05 -24.24 9.31
C ALA A 723 32.24 -23.40 8.32
N SER A 724 31.62 -22.33 8.82
CA SER A 724 30.95 -21.33 7.97
C SER A 724 31.82 -20.08 7.90
N LEU A 725 32.14 -19.62 6.69
CA LEU A 725 33.04 -18.51 6.42
C LEU A 725 32.51 -17.57 5.34
N SER A 726 33.11 -16.38 5.23
CA SER A 726 32.90 -15.50 4.07
C SER A 726 34.17 -14.76 3.67
N ILE A 727 34.31 -14.51 2.37
CA ILE A 727 35.33 -13.63 1.80
C ILE A 727 34.63 -12.37 1.27
N ARG A 728 34.98 -11.20 1.80
CA ARG A 728 34.56 -9.89 1.25
C ARG A 728 35.48 -9.50 0.10
N LEU A 729 34.88 -9.17 -1.03
CA LEU A 729 35.55 -8.88 -2.30
C LEU A 729 35.69 -7.37 -2.52
N VAL A 730 36.64 -6.97 -3.36
CA VAL A 730 36.84 -5.58 -3.79
C VAL A 730 36.87 -5.48 -5.31
N PRO A 731 36.64 -4.29 -5.91
CA PRO A 731 36.55 -4.14 -7.37
C PRO A 731 37.68 -4.82 -8.15
N ASN A 732 37.33 -5.38 -9.31
CA ASN A 732 38.10 -6.34 -10.12
C ASN A 732 38.20 -7.78 -9.56
N GLN A 733 37.44 -8.15 -8.52
CA GLN A 733 37.26 -9.54 -8.09
C GLN A 733 35.81 -9.99 -8.35
N GLU A 734 35.56 -10.71 -9.45
CA GLU A 734 34.23 -11.27 -9.76
C GLU A 734 33.93 -12.46 -8.82
N ALA A 735 32.69 -12.58 -8.34
CA ALA A 735 32.37 -13.49 -7.24
C ALA A 735 32.45 -14.99 -7.63
N ASP A 736 32.13 -15.32 -8.88
CA ASP A 736 32.21 -16.69 -9.40
C ASP A 736 33.66 -17.22 -9.50
N GLU A 737 34.60 -16.36 -9.91
CA GLU A 737 36.02 -16.72 -9.97
C GLU A 737 36.57 -16.98 -8.57
N VAL A 738 36.25 -16.12 -7.59
CA VAL A 738 36.70 -16.30 -6.20
C VAL A 738 36.08 -17.53 -5.55
N ALA A 739 34.80 -17.82 -5.80
CA ALA A 739 34.14 -19.03 -5.30
C ALA A 739 34.77 -20.31 -5.91
N THR A 740 35.11 -20.29 -7.20
CA THR A 740 35.80 -21.38 -7.89
C THR A 740 37.22 -21.57 -7.34
N ASN A 741 38.00 -20.49 -7.22
CA ASN A 741 39.37 -20.52 -6.71
C ASN A 741 39.43 -20.93 -5.22
N LEU A 742 38.44 -20.55 -4.41
CA LEU A 742 38.28 -21.06 -3.04
C LEU A 742 38.06 -22.58 -3.03
N THR A 743 37.13 -23.06 -3.84
CA THR A 743 36.77 -24.49 -3.90
C THR A 743 37.99 -25.34 -4.32
N LEU A 744 38.68 -24.93 -5.39
CA LEU A 744 39.88 -25.61 -5.89
C LEU A 744 41.04 -25.57 -4.87
N PHE A 745 41.30 -24.41 -4.26
CA PHE A 745 42.38 -24.28 -3.27
C PHE A 745 42.14 -25.13 -2.02
N VAL A 746 40.90 -25.14 -1.51
CA VAL A 746 40.52 -25.91 -0.32
C VAL A 746 40.56 -27.41 -0.61
N GLN A 747 40.11 -27.86 -1.78
CA GLN A 747 40.27 -29.26 -2.19
C GLN A 747 41.75 -29.64 -2.24
N GLU A 748 42.59 -28.86 -2.94
CA GLU A 748 44.02 -29.14 -3.05
C GLU A 748 44.73 -29.16 -1.67
N GLN A 749 44.33 -28.29 -0.73
CA GLN A 749 44.89 -28.28 0.61
C GLN A 749 44.39 -29.44 1.49
N PHE A 750 43.21 -29.99 1.19
CA PHE A 750 42.66 -31.15 1.88
C PHE A 750 43.26 -32.46 1.35
N ASP A 751 43.40 -32.61 0.03
CA ASP A 751 44.06 -33.75 -0.60
C ASP A 751 45.50 -33.94 -0.07
N ARG A 752 46.20 -32.82 0.18
CA ARG A 752 47.54 -32.77 0.81
C ARG A 752 47.60 -33.21 2.28
N LEU A 753 46.47 -33.45 2.94
CA LEU A 753 46.43 -34.01 4.29
C LEU A 753 46.53 -35.55 4.28
N GLU A 754 46.35 -36.18 3.11
CA GLU A 754 46.29 -37.65 2.93
C GLU A 754 45.22 -38.34 3.82
N SER A 755 44.19 -37.57 4.21
CA SER A 755 43.11 -38.00 5.12
C SER A 755 42.12 -38.96 4.46
N GLN A 756 41.57 -39.89 5.25
CA GLN A 756 40.48 -40.80 4.86
C GLN A 756 39.07 -40.18 5.00
N ASN A 757 38.96 -38.92 5.45
CA ASN A 757 37.67 -38.22 5.56
C ASN A 757 37.27 -37.58 4.22
N ASP A 758 35.96 -37.37 4.02
CA ASP A 758 35.42 -36.61 2.88
C ASP A 758 35.36 -35.11 3.19
N LEU A 759 35.68 -34.28 2.19
CA LEU A 759 35.42 -32.84 2.18
C LEU A 759 34.23 -32.51 1.27
N THR A 760 33.32 -31.66 1.75
CA THR A 760 32.29 -30.99 0.93
C THR A 760 32.44 -29.48 1.06
N VAL A 761 32.43 -28.76 -0.06
CA VAL A 761 32.43 -27.29 -0.13
C VAL A 761 31.08 -26.82 -0.65
N GLU A 762 30.33 -26.10 0.16
CA GLU A 762 29.03 -25.52 -0.21
C GLU A 762 29.19 -24.01 -0.38
N ILE A 763 28.96 -23.46 -1.58
CA ILE A 763 28.88 -22.01 -1.79
C ILE A 763 27.44 -21.56 -1.54
N THR A 764 27.19 -20.85 -0.44
CA THR A 764 25.85 -20.51 0.04
C THR A 764 25.36 -19.11 -0.35
N GLY A 765 26.23 -18.27 -0.92
CA GLY A 765 25.86 -16.94 -1.41
C GLY A 765 27.01 -16.26 -2.15
N LYS A 766 26.69 -15.46 -3.17
CA LYS A 766 27.66 -14.74 -4.02
C LYS A 766 27.10 -13.36 -4.38
N SER A 767 27.94 -12.33 -4.32
CA SER A 767 27.64 -10.96 -4.74
C SER A 767 28.92 -10.31 -5.25
N ASP A 768 28.86 -9.71 -6.44
CA ASP A 768 29.97 -8.95 -7.01
C ASP A 768 30.23 -7.64 -6.23
N PRO A 769 31.48 -7.16 -6.17
CA PRO A 769 31.79 -5.82 -5.72
C PRO A 769 31.27 -4.78 -6.73
N TRP A 770 30.92 -3.59 -6.22
CA TRP A 770 30.50 -2.45 -7.03
C TRP A 770 31.36 -1.22 -6.77
N LEU A 771 31.62 -0.46 -7.82
CA LEU A 771 32.31 0.82 -7.79
C LEU A 771 31.71 1.69 -8.90
N GLY A 772 30.86 2.64 -8.51
CA GLY A 772 30.37 3.67 -9.41
C GLY A 772 31.44 4.72 -9.67
N ASP A 773 31.27 5.49 -10.75
CA ASP A 773 32.06 6.68 -11.02
C ASP A 773 31.49 7.87 -10.21
N PRO A 774 32.19 8.35 -9.17
CA PRO A 774 31.67 9.42 -8.31
C PRO A 774 31.69 10.81 -8.96
N ASP A 775 32.26 10.93 -10.16
CA ASP A 775 32.44 12.20 -10.89
C ASP A 775 31.54 12.29 -12.14
N ASN A 776 30.50 11.45 -12.23
CA ASN A 776 29.48 11.45 -13.28
C ASN A 776 28.26 12.34 -12.95
N GLU A 777 27.39 12.56 -13.94
CA GLU A 777 26.28 13.51 -13.86
C GLU A 777 25.18 13.14 -12.85
N ILE A 778 25.01 11.85 -12.52
CA ILE A 778 24.07 11.42 -11.47
C ILE A 778 24.65 11.66 -10.07
N PHE A 779 25.94 11.40 -9.84
CA PHE A 779 26.59 11.75 -8.57
C PHE A 779 26.69 13.26 -8.36
N GLU A 780 26.97 14.05 -9.40
CA GLU A 780 26.91 15.52 -9.33
C GLU A 780 25.50 16.02 -8.97
N THR A 781 24.46 15.50 -9.65
CA THR A 781 23.07 15.92 -9.40
C THR A 781 22.60 15.51 -8.00
N LEU A 782 23.00 14.33 -7.51
CA LEU A 782 22.76 13.90 -6.13
C LEU A 782 23.51 14.79 -5.12
N ALA A 783 24.74 15.19 -5.41
CA ALA A 783 25.51 16.05 -4.54
C ALA A 783 24.87 17.44 -4.40
N GLU A 784 24.38 18.02 -5.50
CA GLU A 784 23.56 19.23 -5.46
C GLU A 784 22.24 19.04 -4.73
N ALA A 785 21.53 17.94 -4.97
CA ALA A 785 20.25 17.63 -4.32
C ALA A 785 20.37 17.56 -2.79
N ILE A 786 21.37 16.83 -2.28
CA ILE A 786 21.70 16.79 -0.85
C ILE A 786 22.08 18.18 -0.35
N THR A 787 22.92 18.89 -1.11
CA THR A 787 23.38 20.23 -0.72
C THR A 787 22.20 21.21 -0.59
N ALA A 788 21.23 21.15 -1.50
CA ALA A 788 20.01 21.96 -1.47
C ALA A 788 19.04 21.55 -0.35
N ALA A 789 18.94 20.25 -0.04
CA ALA A 789 18.08 19.72 1.00
C ALA A 789 18.60 20.05 2.42
N TRP A 790 19.90 19.95 2.65
CA TRP A 790 20.53 20.05 3.98
C TRP A 790 21.23 21.40 4.26
N SER A 791 21.54 22.22 3.26
CA SER A 791 22.03 23.59 3.52
C SER A 791 20.88 24.48 4.06
N PRO A 792 21.09 25.24 5.15
CA PRO A 792 20.05 26.13 5.68
C PRO A 792 19.58 27.17 4.65
N THR A 793 18.34 27.06 4.17
CA THR A 793 17.77 28.09 3.30
C THR A 793 17.53 29.37 4.09
N ASN A 794 17.93 30.52 3.53
CA ASN A 794 18.02 31.79 4.25
C ASN A 794 16.66 32.50 4.45
N LYS A 795 15.58 31.72 4.64
CA LYS A 795 14.20 32.15 4.87
C LYS A 795 13.73 31.67 6.26
N PRO A 796 13.99 32.43 7.34
CA PRO A 796 13.49 32.09 8.67
C PRO A 796 11.98 32.28 8.74
N GLN A 797 11.20 31.25 8.39
CA GLN A 797 9.75 31.30 8.51
C GLN A 797 9.36 31.10 9.98
N ARG A 798 8.94 32.21 10.59
CA ARG A 798 8.73 32.37 12.04
C ARG A 798 7.76 31.34 12.62
N TYR A 799 8.21 30.64 13.65
CA TYR A 799 7.42 30.50 14.87
C TYR A 799 8.27 30.98 16.05
N ALA A 800 7.98 32.21 16.51
CA ALA A 800 8.57 32.76 17.72
C ALA A 800 7.81 32.21 18.94
N TYR A 801 7.93 30.90 19.18
CA TYR A 801 7.50 30.33 20.46
C TYR A 801 8.27 31.02 21.59
N PRO A 802 7.60 31.39 22.70
CA PRO A 802 8.31 31.83 23.89
C PRO A 802 9.34 30.76 24.30
N PRO A 803 10.56 31.13 24.68
CA PRO A 803 11.49 30.16 25.26
C PRO A 803 10.80 29.52 26.47
N ILE A 804 10.77 28.18 26.52
CA ILE A 804 10.14 27.45 27.62
C ILE A 804 10.75 27.94 28.93
N GLN A 805 9.93 28.59 29.76
CA GLN A 805 10.36 29.11 31.05
C GLN A 805 10.65 27.93 31.97
N ARG A 806 11.91 27.49 31.97
CA ARG A 806 12.49 26.75 33.09
C ARG A 806 12.53 27.71 34.28
N GLU A 807 11.44 27.76 35.04
CA GLU A 807 11.40 28.44 36.32
C GLU A 807 12.51 27.86 37.20
N ALA A 808 13.52 28.68 37.49
CA ALA A 808 14.53 28.33 38.47
C ALA A 808 13.86 28.31 39.84
N SER A 809 13.80 27.15 40.48
CA SER A 809 13.15 26.94 41.77
C SER A 809 14.00 27.51 42.92
N GLU A 810 14.11 28.83 42.98
CA GLU A 810 14.71 29.52 44.13
C GLU A 810 13.92 29.17 45.41
N SER A 811 14.65 28.73 46.43
CA SER A 811 14.06 28.22 47.66
C SER A 811 13.81 29.34 48.67
N THR A 812 12.55 29.62 48.99
CA THR A 812 12.17 30.27 50.25
C THR A 812 10.85 29.72 50.80
N THR A 813 10.76 29.71 52.14
CA THR A 813 9.68 29.12 52.96
C THR A 813 8.55 30.15 53.23
N PRO A 814 7.35 29.81 53.77
CA PRO A 814 6.99 28.62 54.57
C PRO A 814 5.62 27.95 54.30
N LYS A 815 5.29 26.93 55.11
CA LYS A 815 3.97 26.23 55.15
C LYS A 815 2.83 27.15 55.63
N PRO A 816 1.60 26.91 55.14
CA PRO A 816 0.56 26.42 56.07
C PRO A 816 -0.14 25.12 55.58
N SER A 817 -1.33 24.81 56.10
CA SER A 817 -1.89 23.44 56.18
C SER A 817 -3.30 23.26 55.61
N LYS A 818 -3.64 22.00 55.23
CA LYS A 818 -5.00 21.48 54.91
C LYS A 818 -5.61 22.08 53.62
N GLU A 819 -6.48 21.40 52.86
CA GLU A 819 -7.03 20.03 52.92
C GLU A 819 -7.34 19.56 51.48
N ARG A 820 -7.41 18.26 51.21
CA ARG A 820 -7.97 17.70 49.96
C ARG A 820 -8.91 16.54 50.28
N PRO A 821 -10.17 16.53 49.81
CA PRO A 821 -11.06 15.38 49.97
C PRO A 821 -10.64 14.25 49.01
N SER A 822 -10.59 13.03 49.53
CA SER A 822 -10.44 11.82 48.72
C SER A 822 -11.80 11.34 48.22
N LEU A 823 -11.92 11.02 46.92
CA LEU A 823 -13.03 10.23 46.39
C LEU A 823 -12.52 8.86 45.96
N GLN A 824 -13.26 7.83 46.38
CA GLN A 824 -12.87 6.43 46.24
C GLN A 824 -13.21 5.91 44.84
N ARG A 825 -12.33 5.09 44.25
CA ARG A 825 -12.78 4.05 43.31
C ARG A 825 -13.34 2.89 44.13
N LYS A 826 -14.43 2.30 43.65
CA LYS A 826 -14.88 0.97 44.07
C LYS A 826 -14.31 -0.05 43.09
N ASP A 827 -13.85 -1.18 43.62
CA ASP A 827 -13.59 -2.37 42.82
C ASP A 827 -14.90 -3.15 42.59
N SER A 828 -14.97 -3.83 41.45
CA SER A 828 -15.92 -4.91 41.18
C SER A 828 -15.20 -5.92 40.30
N GLY A 829 -14.83 -7.08 40.87
CA GLY A 829 -13.98 -8.05 40.21
C GLY A 829 -14.71 -9.33 39.81
N ASP A 830 -14.37 -9.83 38.63
CA ASP A 830 -14.56 -11.21 38.16
C ASP A 830 -13.58 -11.41 36.97
N SER A 831 -12.94 -12.55 36.73
CA SER A 831 -12.89 -13.77 37.55
C SER A 831 -11.61 -14.59 37.28
N LEU A 832 -11.33 -15.56 38.17
CA LEU A 832 -10.38 -16.68 38.12
C LEU A 832 -9.17 -16.64 37.13
N ALA A 833 -7.96 -16.48 37.69
CA ALA A 833 -6.86 -17.43 37.50
C ALA A 833 -5.77 -17.29 38.61
N SER A 834 -5.01 -18.37 38.84
CA SER A 834 -3.84 -18.50 39.72
C SER A 834 -3.94 -18.07 41.20
N HIS A 835 -4.11 -19.07 42.07
CA HIS A 835 -3.58 -19.09 43.42
C HIS A 835 -2.90 -20.43 43.70
N ILE A 836 -1.61 -20.40 44.02
CA ILE A 836 -0.95 -21.18 45.09
C ILE A 836 0.43 -20.55 45.29
N ASP A 837 0.72 -20.20 46.54
CA ASP A 837 1.99 -19.61 46.95
C ASP A 837 2.51 -20.35 48.19
N ARG A 838 3.82 -20.60 48.24
CA ARG A 838 4.63 -21.14 49.35
C ARG A 838 6.07 -21.30 48.84
N ILE A 839 7.01 -20.40 49.14
CA ILE A 839 7.58 -20.01 50.45
C ILE A 839 8.31 -21.17 51.14
N ILE A 840 9.64 -21.11 51.07
CA ILE A 840 10.69 -21.42 52.08
C ILE A 840 12.03 -21.27 51.32
N MET A 841 12.85 -20.23 51.58
CA MET A 841 13.90 -20.16 52.62
C MET A 841 15.00 -21.23 52.46
N SER A 842 16.30 -20.94 52.56
CA SER A 842 17.01 -19.66 52.83
C SER A 842 18.54 -19.82 52.74
N THR A 843 19.27 -18.71 52.54
CA THR A 843 20.72 -18.51 52.91
C THR A 843 21.76 -19.40 52.17
N THR A 844 23.07 -19.11 52.14
CA THR A 844 23.94 -18.19 52.92
C THR A 844 24.87 -17.31 52.07
N THR A 845 25.29 -16.20 52.66
CA THR A 845 26.40 -15.33 52.28
C THR A 845 27.77 -16.01 52.23
N SER A 846 28.69 -15.54 51.37
CA SER A 846 30.07 -15.22 51.77
C SER A 846 30.79 -14.33 50.75
N SER A 847 31.38 -13.23 51.21
CA SER A 847 32.30 -12.37 50.46
C SER A 847 33.73 -12.91 50.44
N ALA A 848 34.47 -12.71 49.33
CA ALA A 848 35.94 -12.72 49.34
C ALA A 848 36.49 -11.87 48.19
N GLU A 849 37.49 -11.04 48.48
CA GLU A 849 38.17 -10.18 47.50
C GLU A 849 39.13 -11.00 46.61
N LYS A 850 39.47 -10.48 45.41
CA LYS A 850 40.72 -10.86 44.74
C LYS A 850 41.24 -9.81 43.75
N THR A 851 42.13 -8.96 44.26
CA THR A 851 43.32 -8.43 43.58
C THR A 851 43.18 -8.07 42.09
N ALA A 852 43.01 -6.77 41.80
CA ALA A 852 43.25 -6.25 40.46
C ALA A 852 44.72 -6.48 40.06
N ARG A 853 44.94 -7.22 38.96
CA ARG A 853 46.21 -7.21 38.23
C ARG A 853 46.09 -6.24 37.06
N GLN A 854 46.84 -5.14 37.11
CA GLN A 854 47.05 -4.32 35.92
C GLN A 854 47.65 -5.19 34.81
N ARG A 855 47.03 -5.19 33.63
CA ARG A 855 47.66 -5.58 32.38
C ARG A 855 47.61 -4.41 31.43
N SER A 856 48.79 -3.94 31.04
CA SER A 856 48.96 -2.87 30.07
C SER A 856 48.66 -3.38 28.67
N SER A 857 47.60 -2.86 28.05
CA SER A 857 47.42 -2.88 26.60
C SER A 857 46.74 -1.60 26.15
N LEU A 858 47.54 -0.63 25.69
CA LEU A 858 47.06 0.49 24.89
C LEU A 858 46.69 -0.03 23.50
N SER A 859 45.55 -0.72 23.42
CA SER A 859 44.85 -0.91 22.16
C SER A 859 43.98 0.32 21.95
N THR A 860 44.40 1.22 21.06
CA THR A 860 43.51 2.26 20.51
C THR A 860 42.30 1.57 19.90
N THR A 861 41.12 1.77 20.47
CA THR A 861 39.86 1.22 19.96
C THR A 861 39.53 1.89 18.65
N VAL A 862 39.80 1.19 17.55
CA VAL A 862 39.63 1.71 16.20
C VAL A 862 38.13 1.92 15.90
N PRO A 863 37.70 3.12 15.45
CA PRO A 863 36.28 3.41 15.27
C PRO A 863 35.60 2.55 14.18
N THR A 864 34.48 1.92 14.54
CA THR A 864 33.44 1.45 13.63
C THR A 864 32.30 2.46 13.57
N SER A 865 31.48 2.44 12.51
CA SER A 865 30.29 3.31 12.42
C SER A 865 29.34 3.12 13.62
N SER A 866 29.21 1.88 14.11
CA SER A 866 28.46 1.56 15.33
C SER A 866 29.07 2.12 16.62
N THR A 867 30.39 2.37 16.68
CA THR A 867 30.98 3.10 17.82
C THR A 867 30.78 4.61 17.72
N LEU A 868 30.81 5.19 16.51
CA LEU A 868 30.54 6.62 16.29
C LEU A 868 29.13 7.00 16.78
N ALA A 869 28.14 6.15 16.52
CA ALA A 869 26.76 6.32 16.98
C ALA A 869 26.56 6.21 18.52
N SER A 870 27.52 5.67 19.28
CA SER A 870 27.21 4.99 20.56
C SER A 870 27.19 5.83 21.84
N LYS A 871 27.50 7.14 21.80
CA LYS A 871 27.87 7.92 23.01
C LYS A 871 27.12 9.23 23.29
N SER A 872 25.99 9.49 22.63
CA SER A 872 25.16 10.67 22.93
C SER A 872 24.40 10.61 24.28
N GLY A 873 24.47 9.49 25.01
CA GLY A 873 23.76 9.26 26.27
C GLY A 873 24.66 8.94 27.48
N ALA A 874 25.31 9.96 28.05
CA ALA A 874 25.98 9.86 29.34
C ALA A 874 25.84 11.15 30.16
N SER A 875 25.34 11.04 31.40
CA SER A 875 25.24 12.16 32.34
C SER A 875 26.62 12.55 32.88
N VAL A 876 27.01 13.82 32.75
CA VAL A 876 28.21 14.37 33.37
C VAL A 876 27.80 15.26 34.55
N THR A 877 28.37 14.97 35.71
CA THR A 877 28.22 15.75 36.95
C THR A 877 29.20 16.92 37.00
N ASP A 878 28.78 18.06 37.54
CA ASP A 878 29.66 19.20 37.80
C ASP A 878 30.77 18.87 38.82
N GLU A 879 32.01 19.24 38.50
CA GLU A 879 32.98 19.78 39.48
C GLU A 879 33.74 20.97 38.84
N PRO A 880 34.07 22.03 39.62
CA PRO A 880 34.63 23.27 39.08
C PRO A 880 36.15 23.27 38.91
N ALA A 881 36.65 24.20 38.08
CA ALA A 881 38.05 24.25 37.64
C ALA A 881 39.07 24.78 38.67
N GLY A 882 40.31 24.31 38.57
CA GLY A 882 41.51 24.91 39.17
C GLY A 882 42.31 25.72 38.15
N THR A 883 42.94 26.83 38.57
CA THR A 883 43.57 27.83 37.67
C THR A 883 45.09 27.86 37.75
N SER A 884 45.77 27.97 36.60
CA SER A 884 47.15 28.51 36.50
C SER A 884 47.55 28.87 35.05
N THR A 885 47.85 30.15 34.82
CA THR A 885 48.67 30.71 33.71
C THR A 885 50.11 30.96 34.23
N PRO A 886 51.10 31.52 33.47
CA PRO A 886 51.17 31.99 32.06
C PRO A 886 52.29 31.21 31.28
N GLU A 887 53.05 31.66 30.26
CA GLU A 887 53.23 32.94 29.54
C GLU A 887 53.93 32.73 28.17
N ALA A 888 53.93 33.76 27.31
CA ALA A 888 54.90 34.05 26.21
C ALA A 888 55.05 33.05 25.03
N THR A 889 55.38 33.43 23.78
CA THR A 889 55.46 34.72 23.04
C THR A 889 55.53 34.39 21.54
N GLY A 890 54.99 35.23 20.64
CA GLY A 890 55.24 35.11 19.19
C GLY A 890 54.29 35.92 18.31
N GLU A 891 54.80 36.88 17.54
CA GLU A 891 53.99 37.75 16.68
C GLU A 891 53.64 37.12 15.33
N LYS A 892 52.46 37.44 14.78
CA LYS A 892 52.38 38.07 13.44
C LYS A 892 51.03 38.71 13.09
N THR A 893 51.10 40.01 12.80
CA THR A 893 50.29 40.76 11.81
C THR A 893 48.78 40.49 11.75
N SER A 894 48.01 41.39 12.36
CA SER A 894 46.57 41.54 12.13
C SER A 894 46.24 42.12 10.74
N SER A 895 45.29 41.52 10.03
CA SER A 895 44.46 42.20 9.02
C SER A 895 42.99 42.05 9.39
N SER A 896 42.35 43.17 9.76
CA SER A 896 40.98 43.18 10.31
C SER A 896 39.92 43.16 9.20
N ALA A 897 39.54 41.95 8.76
CA ALA A 897 38.32 41.75 7.97
C ALA A 897 37.17 41.32 8.89
N ALA A 898 36.25 42.22 9.20
CA ALA A 898 35.03 41.92 9.97
C ALA A 898 34.00 41.17 9.10
N GLY A 899 34.29 39.90 8.80
CA GLY A 899 33.38 39.01 8.08
C GLY A 899 32.33 38.40 9.00
N GLY A 900 31.05 38.71 8.76
CA GLY A 900 29.95 38.00 9.41
C GLY A 900 29.91 36.53 8.97
N ARG A 901 29.56 35.61 9.88
CA ARG A 901 29.41 34.18 9.56
C ARG A 901 28.22 33.97 8.61
N SER A 902 28.49 33.91 7.30
CA SER A 902 27.56 33.31 6.34
C SER A 902 27.43 31.82 6.64
N GLY A 903 26.20 31.29 6.61
CA GLY A 903 25.97 29.86 6.82
C GLY A 903 26.77 29.00 5.84
N SER A 904 27.55 28.06 6.36
CA SER A 904 28.30 27.09 5.56
C SER A 904 27.34 26.14 4.86
N SER A 905 27.50 25.97 3.55
CA SER A 905 26.73 25.00 2.77
C SER A 905 27.15 23.58 3.15
N VAL A 906 26.17 22.73 3.47
CA VAL A 906 26.38 21.33 3.82
C VAL A 906 26.55 20.54 2.53
N ARG A 907 27.71 19.91 2.32
CA ARG A 907 27.99 19.05 1.16
C ARG A 907 28.05 17.58 1.59
N PRO A 908 27.62 16.62 0.76
CA PRO A 908 27.77 15.21 1.09
C PRO A 908 29.23 14.76 1.11
N ILE A 909 29.51 13.80 1.99
CA ILE A 909 30.76 13.04 2.01
C ILE A 909 30.64 11.85 1.05
N TYR A 910 31.60 11.68 0.15
CA TYR A 910 31.66 10.50 -0.72
C TYR A 910 32.30 9.33 0.03
N ILE A 911 31.53 8.26 0.27
CA ILE A 911 31.95 7.08 1.02
C ILE A 911 31.86 5.81 0.18
N ARG A 912 32.57 4.77 0.62
CA ARG A 912 32.25 3.38 0.26
C ARG A 912 31.72 2.69 1.50
N GLU A 913 31.12 1.50 1.35
CA GLU A 913 30.67 0.72 2.50
C GLU A 913 31.23 -0.71 2.52
N GLY A 914 31.18 -1.31 3.70
CA GLY A 914 31.62 -2.68 3.92
C GLY A 914 30.59 -3.75 3.57
N GLY A 915 29.35 -3.35 3.27
CA GLY A 915 28.24 -4.20 2.85
C GLY A 915 28.29 -4.57 1.36
N SER A 916 27.23 -5.23 0.89
CA SER A 916 27.07 -5.77 -0.46
C SER A 916 25.60 -5.68 -0.86
N ILE A 917 25.29 -5.29 -2.10
CA ILE A 917 23.97 -5.40 -2.72
C ILE A 917 24.18 -6.21 -4.00
N PRO A 918 23.63 -7.42 -4.17
CA PRO A 918 23.89 -8.25 -5.35
C PRO A 918 23.48 -7.56 -6.66
N THR A 919 22.33 -6.87 -6.61
CA THR A 919 21.59 -6.42 -7.78
C THR A 919 22.19 -5.19 -8.48
N ILE A 920 22.90 -4.31 -7.77
CA ILE A 920 23.41 -3.05 -8.36
C ILE A 920 24.35 -3.28 -9.54
N ARG A 921 25.33 -4.18 -9.39
CA ARG A 921 26.34 -4.47 -10.42
C ARG A 921 25.74 -5.23 -11.60
N PHE A 922 24.73 -6.04 -11.35
CA PHE A 922 23.93 -6.68 -12.41
C PHE A 922 23.16 -5.64 -13.23
N LEU A 923 22.45 -4.69 -12.59
CA LEU A 923 21.67 -3.67 -13.31
C LEU A 923 22.57 -2.80 -14.21
N GLU A 924 23.75 -2.40 -13.74
CA GLU A 924 24.75 -1.71 -14.60
C GLU A 924 25.15 -2.57 -15.81
N LYS A 925 25.57 -3.83 -15.57
CA LYS A 925 25.99 -4.78 -16.62
C LYS A 925 24.87 -5.04 -17.63
N GLU A 926 23.62 -5.10 -17.18
CA GLU A 926 22.45 -5.46 -18.00
C GLU A 926 21.88 -4.27 -18.79
N PHE A 927 21.79 -3.07 -18.20
CA PHE A 927 21.25 -1.88 -18.87
C PHE A 927 22.29 -0.97 -19.51
N SER A 928 23.59 -1.14 -19.21
CA SER A 928 24.67 -0.24 -19.66
C SER A 928 24.48 1.22 -19.23
N ALA A 929 23.88 1.42 -18.05
CA ALA A 929 23.63 2.70 -17.40
C ALA A 929 24.46 2.82 -16.11
N PRO A 930 24.95 4.01 -15.73
CA PRO A 930 25.62 4.23 -14.45
C PRO A 930 24.64 4.12 -13.28
N ALA A 931 25.09 3.52 -12.18
CA ALA A 931 24.35 3.49 -10.92
C ALA A 931 24.87 4.51 -9.89
N ALA A 932 24.00 4.93 -8.98
CA ALA A 932 24.35 5.63 -7.75
C ALA A 932 23.48 5.16 -6.57
N ASN A 933 24.01 5.18 -5.35
CA ASN A 933 23.30 4.79 -4.13
C ASN A 933 23.20 5.99 -3.16
N LEU A 934 22.00 6.26 -2.66
CA LEU A 934 21.67 7.38 -1.76
C LEU A 934 21.45 6.90 -0.31
N PRO A 935 22.39 7.18 0.60
CA PRO A 935 22.22 6.94 2.03
C PRO A 935 21.06 7.71 2.64
N CYS A 936 20.03 6.99 3.08
CA CYS A 936 18.83 7.56 3.69
C CYS A 936 18.88 7.50 5.22
N GLY A 937 19.25 6.34 5.78
CA GLY A 937 19.33 6.12 7.21
C GLY A 937 20.62 6.66 7.84
N GLN A 938 20.58 6.94 9.13
CA GLN A 938 21.72 7.40 9.94
C GLN A 938 22.56 6.23 10.49
N ALA A 939 23.76 6.49 11.01
CA ALA A 939 24.60 5.45 11.61
C ALA A 939 23.95 4.76 12.83
N SER A 940 23.08 5.46 13.57
CA SER A 940 22.34 4.94 14.72
C SER A 940 20.93 4.40 14.42
N ASP A 941 20.55 4.24 13.15
CA ASP A 941 19.20 3.79 12.76
C ASP A 941 18.99 2.26 12.88
N ASN A 942 20.03 1.49 13.23
CA ASN A 942 19.95 0.07 13.59
C ASN A 942 19.32 -0.86 12.53
N ALA A 943 19.62 -0.62 11.25
CA ALA A 943 19.31 -1.51 10.13
C ALA A 943 19.65 -2.98 10.43
N HIS A 944 18.77 -3.91 10.03
CA HIS A 944 18.74 -5.33 10.38
C HIS A 944 18.67 -5.68 11.88
N LEU A 945 19.04 -4.78 12.79
CA LEU A 945 19.10 -5.03 14.24
C LEU A 945 17.72 -4.81 14.92
N TYR A 946 17.71 -4.85 16.25
CA TYR A 946 16.55 -4.55 17.08
C TYR A 946 16.45 -3.04 17.33
N ASN A 947 15.23 -2.53 17.50
CA ASN A 947 14.96 -1.08 17.53
C ASN A 947 15.45 -0.35 16.27
N GLU A 948 15.28 -0.98 15.10
CA GLU A 948 15.42 -0.31 13.82
C GLU A 948 14.46 0.89 13.77
N ARG A 949 14.99 2.01 13.27
CA ARG A 949 14.30 3.28 13.18
C ARG A 949 14.73 4.04 11.94
N LEU A 950 13.98 5.07 11.57
CA LEU A 950 14.39 6.07 10.59
C LEU A 950 14.00 7.45 11.11
N ARG A 951 14.92 8.41 11.07
CA ARG A 951 14.62 9.79 11.47
C ARG A 951 13.63 10.44 10.50
N VAL A 952 12.59 11.09 11.03
CA VAL A 952 11.50 11.70 10.22
C VAL A 952 12.04 12.75 9.26
N GLU A 953 12.98 13.57 9.70
CA GLU A 953 13.65 14.56 8.85
C GLU A 953 14.40 13.89 7.68
N ASN A 954 15.12 12.79 7.93
CA ASN A 954 15.82 12.04 6.87
C ASN A 954 14.84 11.50 5.82
N LEU A 955 13.73 10.86 6.23
CA LEU A 955 12.71 10.37 5.30
C LEU A 955 12.15 11.49 4.40
N TYR A 956 11.90 12.67 4.97
CA TYR A 956 11.38 13.83 4.24
C TYR A 956 12.45 14.43 3.30
N LYS A 957 13.69 14.50 3.76
CA LYS A 957 14.83 15.00 2.97
C LYS A 957 15.17 14.08 1.80
N SER A 958 15.08 12.75 1.97
CA SER A 958 15.20 11.81 0.85
C SER A 958 14.15 12.06 -0.22
N ARG A 959 12.88 12.32 0.14
CA ARG A 959 11.84 12.69 -0.83
C ARG A 959 12.17 14.00 -1.56
N GLU A 960 12.67 15.02 -0.86
CA GLU A 960 13.15 16.26 -1.49
C GLU A 960 14.31 16.00 -2.48
N ILE A 961 15.27 15.16 -2.10
CA ILE A 961 16.44 14.78 -2.91
C ILE A 961 16.01 14.03 -4.17
N PHE A 962 15.16 13.00 -4.05
CA PHE A 962 14.60 12.28 -5.21
C PHE A 962 13.84 13.23 -6.15
N GLY A 963 13.05 14.16 -5.59
CA GLY A 963 12.32 15.17 -6.36
C GLY A 963 13.24 16.10 -7.15
N TYR A 964 14.38 16.51 -6.56
CA TYR A 964 15.40 17.26 -7.27
C TYR A 964 16.03 16.42 -8.38
N VAL A 965 16.46 15.19 -8.10
CA VAL A 965 17.13 14.31 -9.10
C VAL A 965 16.22 14.00 -10.30
N PHE A 966 14.97 13.58 -10.06
CA PHE A 966 14.01 13.28 -11.13
C PHE A 966 13.59 14.51 -11.96
N SER A 967 13.79 15.72 -11.44
CA SER A 967 13.59 16.98 -12.15
C SER A 967 14.84 17.44 -12.90
N LYS A 968 16.03 17.31 -12.30
CA LYS A 968 17.28 17.95 -12.73
C LYS A 968 18.26 17.08 -13.49
N LEU A 969 18.31 15.77 -13.26
CA LEU A 969 19.18 14.87 -14.01
C LEU A 969 18.90 14.90 -15.52
N PRO A 970 17.63 14.98 -16.00
CA PRO A 970 17.32 15.15 -17.42
C PRO A 970 17.68 16.52 -18.03
N GLU A 971 18.28 17.44 -17.26
CA GLU A 971 18.70 18.77 -17.74
C GLU A 971 20.20 18.86 -18.04
N ARG A 972 21.01 17.84 -17.69
CA ARG A 972 22.47 17.81 -17.92
C ARG A 972 22.87 17.23 -19.30
N LEU A 973 22.07 17.50 -20.34
CA LEU A 973 22.24 16.98 -21.71
C LEU A 973 22.56 18.09 -22.73
#